data_AF-A0A0C9YDK8-F1
#
_entry.id   AF-A0A0C9YDK8-F1
#
_cell.length_a   1.000
_cell.length_b   1.000
_cell.length_c   1.000
_cell.angle_alpha   90.00
_cell.angle_beta   90.00
_cell.angle_gamma   90.00
#
_symmetry.space_group_name_H-M   'P 1'
#
loop_
_entity.id
_entity.type
_entity.pdbx_description
1 polymer ?
#
loop_
_entity_poly.entity_id
_entity_poly.type
_entity_poly.pdbx_seq_one_letter_code
_entity_poly.pdbx_strand_id
1 'polypeptide(L)'
;MPSTGSRKPSLPLTSATIRSRARKAGEQTQHHISTNLSAHPRTDPISAFNVLFKLFASLPGRVGGCKYKFTPAEHTLSLHLLSIVEPYTFHGVRALDASSPKITRVSGLVYQPTEILDAIMSHVDTKRDLLHVGLCCKQLHSIVFPRHFEYRLIRCKVSSISVWSHLVIHKSLARNVRRLEILDERCLSSGSNGGRNDPNNGMVIPKGVLEGDTDLESTDDELGMHNKQERYFAAALMRMTGLREFKWACNHSPISVQHIWPVLMARCVTLQMVEICDNLIFASQVDGNNNSDSGSEGEVATVSRPKRKAHAALSEMTSVVFRSTAHSYGSSKHPDLSRISHILNQCPHLKNLEITYTSSRASNGGATAQQTASSSRPSVDELLMYSRWTNLTSVMLTNLRCGSTAPPAAFLSAHRTLEVLHLDINVGAAGFRAIELPDDSLPNLREIKAPKDMVNAIITCPSTHPRPLETIKGFKLAGGGSNTGSHRTVSDGVFLGNLRRVPVRRIEMIGWHDMDDNKRLVAAIPGVTHLDIGKRIGSREKERAVAPGGPVTNMAEWAELLSALPELTAVHGIKFFYEVAAVGVAGNISAAGPTCIGEHSNNRSDHGVGAIPGKTPQLSMMERSRMRKNDEIAGVLAWKCSKLRRVDHWECPEGGKVIVLLRDECGKGRWEVRRLIYKSRVQL
;
A
#
# COMPACT_ATOMS: atom_id res chain seq x y z
N MET A 1 28.61 23.64 51.79
CA MET A 1 29.39 22.99 52.86
C MET A 1 30.85 23.36 52.66
N PRO A 2 31.51 23.99 53.65
CA PRO A 2 32.71 24.79 53.41
C PRO A 2 34.02 24.03 53.63
N SER A 3 35.10 24.69 53.22
CA SER A 3 36.42 24.74 53.84
C SER A 3 37.60 24.17 53.04
N THR A 4 38.56 25.07 52.92
CA THR A 4 39.86 25.04 52.28
C THR A 4 40.86 24.26 53.13
N GLY A 5 41.83 23.59 52.48
CA GLY A 5 42.94 22.95 53.19
C GLY A 5 44.08 22.57 52.25
N SER A 6 45.05 23.47 52.08
CA SER A 6 46.32 23.20 51.41
C SER A 6 47.28 22.44 52.33
N ARG A 7 48.04 21.48 51.81
CA ARG A 7 49.39 21.13 52.30
C ARG A 7 50.19 20.39 51.22
N LYS A 8 51.33 20.96 50.84
CA LYS A 8 52.44 20.28 50.13
C LYS A 8 53.34 19.57 51.14
N PRO A 9 54.18 18.62 50.67
CA PRO A 9 55.60 18.70 51.04
C PRO A 9 56.59 18.44 49.88
N SER A 10 57.61 19.30 49.88
CA SER A 10 59.07 19.14 49.61
C SER A 10 59.68 18.13 48.63
N LEU A 11 60.64 18.68 47.86
CA LEU A 11 61.69 18.11 46.99
C LEU A 11 62.82 17.38 47.76
N PRO A 12 63.80 16.79 47.03
CA PRO A 12 65.16 17.36 47.00
C PRO A 12 65.74 17.48 45.56
N LEU A 13 66.31 18.62 45.12
CA LEU A 13 67.71 19.10 45.26
C LEU A 13 68.76 18.13 44.67
N THR A 14 69.32 18.39 43.48
CA THR A 14 70.58 19.14 43.18
C THR A 14 70.89 18.90 41.69
N SER A 15 71.61 19.67 40.85
CA SER A 15 72.55 20.79 40.97
C SER A 15 72.73 21.42 39.57
N ALA A 16 72.95 22.73 39.50
CA ALA A 16 73.35 23.49 38.30
C ALA A 16 74.84 23.20 37.97
N THR A 17 75.40 23.37 36.76
CA THR A 17 75.61 24.60 35.96
C THR A 17 76.40 24.15 34.70
N ILE A 18 76.23 24.65 33.46
CA ILE A 18 77.01 25.74 32.83
C ILE A 18 76.50 25.91 31.38
N ARG A 19 76.27 27.17 30.99
CA ARG A 19 75.98 27.60 29.61
C ARG A 19 77.26 27.60 28.77
N SER A 20 77.17 27.19 27.50
CA SER A 20 77.89 27.92 26.44
C SER A 20 77.13 27.86 25.12
N ARG A 21 77.05 29.02 24.48
CA ARG A 21 76.37 29.32 23.22
C ARG A 21 77.48 29.45 22.17
N ALA A 22 77.44 28.69 21.09
CA ALA A 22 78.31 28.91 19.93
C ALA A 22 77.52 28.74 18.63
N ARG A 23 77.41 29.83 17.86
CA ARG A 23 76.99 29.86 16.46
C ARG A 23 78.18 29.47 15.57
N LYS A 24 77.98 28.63 14.55
CA LYS A 24 78.83 28.66 13.34
C LYS A 24 78.15 28.02 12.10
N ALA A 25 78.05 28.87 11.08
CA ALA A 25 78.16 28.64 9.63
C ALA A 25 77.37 27.49 8.94
N GLY A 26 76.25 27.87 8.30
CA GLY A 26 75.96 27.66 6.87
C GLY A 26 76.42 26.36 6.19
N GLU A 27 75.85 25.23 6.58
CA GLU A 27 75.81 24.02 5.76
C GLU A 27 74.40 23.95 5.14
N GLN A 28 74.27 24.15 3.83
CA GLN A 28 73.02 23.84 3.13
C GLN A 28 72.84 22.34 3.23
N THR A 29 72.11 21.90 4.26
CA THR A 29 71.63 20.54 4.42
C THR A 29 70.81 20.22 3.19
N GLN A 30 71.42 19.49 2.24
CA GLN A 30 70.68 18.87 1.15
C GLN A 30 69.61 18.01 1.81
N HIS A 31 68.36 18.46 1.74
CA HIS A 31 67.23 17.76 2.33
C HIS A 31 67.14 16.38 1.69
N HIS A 32 67.64 15.37 2.39
CA HIS A 32 67.61 13.99 1.94
C HIS A 32 66.15 13.52 1.87
N ILE A 33 65.65 13.34 0.66
CA ILE A 33 64.28 12.85 0.43
C ILE A 33 64.29 11.34 0.73
N SER A 34 63.44 10.89 1.65
CA SER A 34 63.27 9.47 1.93
C SER A 34 62.73 8.76 0.70
N THR A 35 63.45 7.77 0.18
CA THR A 35 63.00 6.93 -0.95
C THR A 35 62.15 5.74 -0.51
N ASN A 36 61.78 5.67 0.77
CA ASN A 36 60.96 4.58 1.30
C ASN A 36 59.48 4.76 0.90
N LEU A 37 58.95 3.84 0.11
CA LEU A 37 57.57 3.90 -0.41
C LEU A 37 56.51 3.88 0.70
N SER A 38 56.78 3.22 1.83
CA SER A 38 55.83 3.12 2.95
C SER A 38 55.69 4.42 3.74
N ALA A 39 56.64 5.35 3.62
CA ALA A 39 56.56 6.67 4.24
C ALA A 39 55.53 7.60 3.55
N HIS A 40 55.00 7.19 2.39
CA HIS A 40 54.07 7.96 1.58
C HIS A 40 52.74 7.19 1.40
N PRO A 41 51.80 7.33 2.35
CA PRO A 41 50.51 6.63 2.29
C PRO A 41 49.67 7.14 1.12
N ARG A 42 48.92 6.24 0.46
CA ARG A 42 48.08 6.55 -0.70
C ARG A 42 46.89 7.47 -0.40
N THR A 43 46.62 7.74 0.88
CA THR A 43 45.49 8.55 1.35
C THR A 43 45.80 10.05 1.43
N ASP A 44 47.06 10.47 1.23
CA ASP A 44 47.47 11.87 1.34
C ASP A 44 48.09 12.39 0.04
N PRO A 45 47.25 12.85 -0.91
CA PRO A 45 47.72 13.32 -2.22
C PRO A 45 48.51 14.64 -2.13
N ILE A 46 48.27 15.47 -1.12
CA ILE A 46 48.94 16.78 -0.95
C ILE A 46 50.38 16.55 -0.48
N SER A 47 50.59 15.70 0.51
CA SER A 47 51.94 15.31 0.94
C SER A 47 52.70 14.63 -0.19
N ALA A 48 52.06 13.72 -0.94
CA ALA A 48 52.66 13.06 -2.08
C ALA A 48 53.11 14.05 -3.18
N PHE A 49 52.26 15.04 -3.52
CA PHE A 49 52.59 16.09 -4.47
C PHE A 49 53.76 16.96 -4.00
N ASN A 50 53.78 17.35 -2.72
CA ASN A 50 54.86 18.17 -2.15
C ASN A 50 56.21 17.43 -2.17
N VAL A 51 56.21 16.13 -1.90
CA VAL A 51 57.43 15.30 -1.96
C VAL A 51 57.89 15.15 -3.41
N LEU A 52 56.96 14.91 -4.34
CA LEU A 52 57.25 14.84 -5.77
C LEU A 52 57.84 16.16 -6.29
N PHE A 53 57.27 17.29 -5.89
CA PHE A 53 57.78 18.63 -6.24
C PHE A 53 59.18 18.87 -5.69
N LYS A 54 59.43 18.52 -4.42
CA LYS A 54 60.77 18.59 -3.81
C LYS A 54 61.78 17.70 -4.55
N LEU A 55 61.35 16.51 -4.99
CA LEU A 55 62.18 15.58 -5.75
C LEU A 55 62.61 16.19 -7.10
N PHE A 56 61.69 16.81 -7.83
CA PHE A 56 62.00 17.53 -9.08
C PHE A 56 62.88 18.77 -8.84
N ALA A 57 62.58 19.56 -7.81
CA ALA A 57 63.35 20.75 -7.46
C ALA A 57 64.80 20.43 -7.06
N SER A 58 65.08 19.19 -6.62
CA SER A 58 66.44 18.74 -6.26
C SER A 58 67.32 18.42 -7.46
N LEU A 59 66.76 18.24 -8.67
CA LEU A 59 67.52 17.81 -9.86
C LEU A 59 68.56 18.86 -10.33
N PRO A 60 68.22 20.15 -10.49
CA PRO A 60 69.16 21.14 -11.04
C PRO A 60 70.36 21.42 -10.12
N GLY A 61 70.23 21.13 -8.82
CA GLY A 61 71.29 21.31 -7.82
C GLY A 61 72.37 20.23 -7.82
N ARG A 62 72.24 19.17 -8.64
CA ARG A 62 73.22 18.07 -8.68
C ARG A 62 74.45 18.47 -9.50
N VAL A 63 75.64 18.16 -8.98
CA VAL A 63 76.90 18.43 -9.66
C VAL A 63 77.23 17.26 -10.60
N GLY A 64 77.62 17.54 -11.85
CA GLY A 64 78.03 16.53 -12.85
C GLY A 64 76.99 16.16 -13.92
N GLY A 65 77.26 15.12 -14.73
CA GLY A 65 76.41 14.66 -15.85
C GLY A 65 75.05 14.07 -15.46
N CYS A 66 74.68 14.12 -14.17
CA CYS A 66 73.43 13.62 -13.59
C CYS A 66 72.41 14.74 -13.29
N LYS A 67 72.64 15.97 -13.75
CA LYS A 67 71.79 17.16 -13.52
C LYS A 67 70.30 17.00 -13.82
N TYR A 68 69.90 15.94 -14.52
CA TYR A 68 68.51 15.68 -14.88
C TYR A 68 68.13 14.19 -14.81
N LYS A 69 68.87 13.37 -14.05
CA LYS A 69 68.59 11.94 -13.92
C LYS A 69 68.19 11.61 -12.48
N PHE A 70 67.04 10.96 -12.32
CA PHE A 70 66.70 10.31 -11.07
C PHE A 70 67.58 9.09 -10.85
N THR A 71 67.94 8.84 -9.59
CA THR A 71 68.44 7.51 -9.21
C THR A 71 67.31 6.49 -9.37
N PRO A 72 67.61 5.18 -9.52
CA PRO A 72 66.57 4.15 -9.63
C PRO A 72 65.54 4.18 -8.48
N ALA A 73 65.99 4.46 -7.25
CA ALA A 73 65.13 4.57 -6.08
C ALA A 73 64.21 5.80 -6.14
N GLU A 74 64.74 6.94 -6.55
CA GLU A 74 63.96 8.17 -6.75
C GLU A 74 62.97 8.04 -7.89
N HIS A 75 63.35 7.35 -8.97
CA HIS A 75 62.44 7.07 -10.08
C HIS A 75 61.27 6.20 -9.60
N THR A 76 61.55 5.15 -8.84
CA THR A 76 60.53 4.27 -8.24
C THR A 76 59.60 5.05 -7.30
N LEU A 77 60.16 5.92 -6.45
CA LEU A 77 59.38 6.82 -5.60
C LEU A 77 58.52 7.77 -6.45
N SER A 78 59.08 8.36 -7.51
CA SER A 78 58.35 9.29 -8.37
C SER A 78 57.13 8.64 -9.03
N LEU A 79 57.24 7.38 -9.49
CA LEU A 79 56.13 6.63 -10.06
C LEU A 79 55.05 6.31 -9.00
N HIS A 80 55.45 5.94 -7.79
CA HIS A 80 54.52 5.70 -6.69
C HIS A 80 53.77 6.99 -6.30
N LEU A 81 54.48 8.10 -6.14
CA LEU A 81 53.87 9.40 -5.86
C LEU A 81 52.97 9.88 -7.01
N LEU A 82 53.36 9.64 -8.27
CA LEU A 82 52.50 9.91 -9.42
C LEU A 82 51.20 9.10 -9.35
N SER A 83 51.27 7.81 -9.02
CA SER A 83 50.07 6.96 -8.91
C SER A 83 49.09 7.43 -7.82
N ILE A 84 49.58 8.17 -6.81
CA ILE A 84 48.76 8.76 -5.75
C ILE A 84 48.15 10.08 -6.23
N VAL A 85 48.91 10.90 -6.94
CA VAL A 85 48.52 12.27 -7.34
C VAL A 85 47.68 12.28 -8.62
N GLU A 86 47.98 11.41 -9.57
CA GLU A 86 47.38 11.34 -10.92
C GLU A 86 45.85 11.29 -10.90
N PRO A 87 45.18 10.48 -10.06
CA PRO A 87 43.72 10.47 -10.00
C PRO A 87 43.10 11.85 -9.67
N TYR A 88 43.83 12.68 -8.90
CA TYR A 88 43.35 13.98 -8.43
C TYR A 88 43.72 15.13 -9.37
N THR A 89 44.93 15.12 -9.95
CA THR A 89 45.36 16.13 -10.93
C THR A 89 44.65 15.98 -12.27
N PHE A 90 44.33 14.76 -12.68
CA PHE A 90 43.59 14.48 -13.91
C PHE A 90 42.13 14.96 -13.86
N HIS A 91 41.57 15.17 -12.66
CA HIS A 91 40.25 15.78 -12.48
C HIS A 91 40.29 17.31 -12.53
N GLY A 92 41.36 17.95 -12.04
CA GLY A 92 41.53 19.40 -12.08
C GLY A 92 41.88 19.95 -13.47
N VAL A 93 42.79 19.30 -14.19
CA VAL A 93 43.26 19.76 -15.53
C VAL A 93 42.18 19.58 -16.61
N ARG A 94 41.34 18.55 -16.51
CA ARG A 94 40.20 18.31 -17.42
C ARG A 94 39.10 19.38 -17.36
N ALA A 95 39.01 20.15 -16.27
CA ALA A 95 38.05 21.24 -16.16
C ALA A 95 38.51 22.52 -16.90
N LEU A 96 39.80 22.64 -17.21
CA LEU A 96 40.41 23.85 -17.76
C LEU A 96 40.73 23.75 -19.26
N ASP A 97 40.86 22.55 -19.82
CA ASP A 97 41.21 22.38 -21.24
C ASP A 97 40.01 21.89 -22.08
N ALA A 98 39.23 22.85 -22.58
CA ALA A 98 38.07 22.60 -23.45
C ALA A 98 38.45 22.27 -24.91
N SER A 99 39.74 22.30 -25.27
CA SER A 99 40.18 22.37 -26.67
C SER A 99 40.78 21.09 -27.26
N SER A 100 41.07 20.06 -26.46
CA SER A 100 41.70 18.82 -26.95
C SER A 100 40.67 17.76 -27.42
N PRO A 101 40.60 17.43 -28.73
CA PRO A 101 39.51 16.63 -29.29
C PRO A 101 39.74 15.10 -29.28
N LYS A 102 40.73 14.58 -28.54
CA LYS A 102 41.10 13.14 -28.59
C LYS A 102 41.20 12.40 -27.25
N ILE A 103 40.84 13.03 -26.13
CA ILE A 103 40.74 12.33 -24.86
C ILE A 103 39.28 11.94 -24.66
N THR A 104 39.00 10.64 -24.69
CA THR A 104 37.69 10.05 -24.34
C THR A 104 37.25 10.64 -23.00
N ARG A 105 36.28 11.56 -23.06
CA ARG A 105 35.65 12.12 -21.87
C ARG A 105 35.11 10.92 -21.10
N VAL A 106 35.65 10.68 -19.91
CA VAL A 106 35.06 9.71 -18.99
C VAL A 106 33.84 10.42 -18.39
N SER A 107 32.83 10.61 -19.24
CA SER A 107 31.53 11.16 -18.90
C SER A 107 30.71 9.98 -18.43
N GLY A 108 30.38 9.97 -17.15
CA GLY A 108 29.52 8.94 -16.59
C GLY A 108 28.91 9.45 -15.30
N LEU A 109 27.65 9.07 -15.06
CA LEU A 109 26.93 9.38 -13.84
C LEU A 109 27.77 9.04 -12.59
N VAL A 110 28.47 7.90 -12.63
CA VAL A 110 29.28 7.37 -11.52
C VAL A 110 30.45 8.30 -11.12
N TYR A 111 30.92 9.16 -12.02
CA TYR A 111 32.02 10.10 -11.73
C TYR A 111 31.54 11.44 -11.16
N GLN A 112 30.23 11.63 -10.98
CA GLN A 112 29.71 12.81 -10.31
C GLN A 112 30.03 12.78 -8.81
N PRO A 113 30.20 13.94 -8.16
CA PRO A 113 30.35 14.02 -6.71
C PRO A 113 29.19 13.31 -5.98
N THR A 114 29.49 12.74 -4.81
CA THR A 114 28.52 11.99 -4.01
C THR A 114 27.27 12.81 -3.67
N GLU A 115 27.41 14.12 -3.47
CA GLU A 115 26.32 15.05 -3.19
C GLU A 115 25.35 15.17 -4.37
N ILE A 116 25.88 15.19 -5.60
CA ILE A 116 25.10 15.25 -6.83
C ILE A 116 24.38 13.92 -7.04
N LEU A 117 25.09 12.81 -6.84
CA LEU A 117 24.48 11.48 -6.90
C LEU A 117 23.36 11.33 -5.84
N ASP A 118 23.60 11.78 -4.60
CA ASP A 118 22.60 11.78 -3.52
C ASP A 118 21.37 12.61 -3.88
N ALA A 119 21.57 13.79 -4.48
CA ALA A 119 20.49 14.65 -4.95
C ALA A 119 19.69 13.98 -6.08
N ILE A 120 20.35 13.39 -7.08
CA ILE A 120 19.69 12.66 -8.16
C ILE A 120 18.88 11.49 -7.59
N MET A 121 19.49 10.69 -6.69
CA MET A 121 18.80 9.58 -6.04
C MET A 121 17.60 10.04 -5.22
N SER A 122 17.64 11.24 -4.62
CA SER A 122 16.51 11.79 -3.87
C SER A 122 15.23 11.95 -4.72
N HIS A 123 15.37 12.18 -6.04
CA HIS A 123 14.26 12.29 -6.98
C HIS A 123 13.71 10.94 -7.48
N VAL A 124 14.41 9.82 -7.23
CA VAL A 124 13.91 8.48 -7.59
C VAL A 124 12.97 7.99 -6.50
N ASP A 125 11.67 8.03 -6.76
CA ASP A 125 10.66 7.72 -5.73
C ASP A 125 10.49 6.23 -5.47
N THR A 126 10.54 5.40 -6.52
CA THR A 126 10.24 3.98 -6.37
C THR A 126 11.43 3.23 -5.76
N LYS A 127 11.15 2.41 -4.73
CA LYS A 127 12.16 1.55 -4.10
C LYS A 127 12.76 0.55 -5.10
N ARG A 128 11.98 0.10 -6.09
CA ARG A 128 12.41 -0.82 -7.14
C ARG A 128 13.46 -0.20 -8.06
N ASP A 129 13.27 1.05 -8.49
CA ASP A 129 14.23 1.69 -9.38
C ASP A 129 15.53 2.02 -8.63
N LEU A 130 15.43 2.43 -7.35
CA LEU A 130 16.61 2.56 -6.49
C LEU A 130 17.37 1.24 -6.33
N LEU A 131 16.69 0.10 -6.19
CA LEU A 131 17.36 -1.20 -6.18
C LEU A 131 18.15 -1.41 -7.46
N HIS A 132 17.53 -1.20 -8.62
CA HIS A 132 18.23 -1.35 -9.90
C HIS A 132 19.45 -0.43 -10.00
N VAL A 133 19.30 0.85 -9.64
CA VAL A 133 20.41 1.82 -9.67
C VAL A 133 21.54 1.43 -8.70
N GLY A 134 21.18 0.99 -7.48
CA GLY A 134 22.15 0.54 -6.48
C GLY A 134 22.90 -0.73 -6.91
N LEU A 135 22.28 -1.59 -7.71
CA LEU A 135 22.91 -2.81 -8.23
C LEU A 135 23.80 -2.58 -9.46
N CYS A 136 23.76 -1.40 -10.09
CA CYS A 136 24.59 -1.10 -11.25
C CYS A 136 26.10 -1.09 -10.94
N CYS A 137 26.52 -0.54 -9.80
CA CYS A 137 27.93 -0.52 -9.40
C CYS A 137 28.12 -0.32 -7.89
N LYS A 138 29.33 -0.61 -7.38
CA LYS A 138 29.66 -0.49 -5.94
C LYS A 138 29.53 0.94 -5.39
N GLN A 139 29.84 1.96 -6.20
CA GLN A 139 29.73 3.35 -5.77
C GLN A 139 28.26 3.75 -5.58
N LEU A 140 27.40 3.47 -6.56
CA LEU A 140 25.96 3.72 -6.45
C LEU A 140 25.34 2.91 -5.31
N HIS A 141 25.76 1.66 -5.12
CA HIS A 141 25.37 0.86 -3.97
C HIS A 141 25.66 1.58 -2.64
N SER A 142 26.88 2.13 -2.48
CA SER A 142 27.31 2.83 -1.26
C SER A 142 26.52 4.11 -0.96
N ILE A 143 25.89 4.72 -1.97
CA ILE A 143 25.07 5.93 -1.81
C ILE A 143 23.61 5.55 -1.60
N VAL A 144 23.08 4.64 -2.41
CA VAL A 144 21.67 4.28 -2.45
C VAL A 144 21.24 3.54 -1.19
N PHE A 145 21.96 2.49 -0.77
CA PHE A 145 21.48 1.62 0.31
C PHE A 145 21.47 2.32 1.68
N PRO A 146 22.55 3.00 2.11
CA PRO A 146 22.58 3.60 3.44
C PRO A 146 21.67 4.83 3.58
N ARG A 147 21.31 5.52 2.49
CA ARG A 147 20.66 6.83 2.54
C ARG A 147 19.25 6.88 1.94
N HIS A 148 18.97 6.04 0.94
CA HIS A 148 17.73 6.12 0.16
C HIS A 148 16.89 4.86 0.29
N PHE A 149 17.45 3.69 -0.05
CA PHE A 149 16.70 2.45 -0.27
C PHE A 149 15.90 2.02 0.96
N GLU A 150 16.54 2.01 2.14
CA GLU A 150 15.89 1.61 3.39
C GLU A 150 14.90 2.67 3.90
N TYR A 151 15.12 3.94 3.57
CA TYR A 151 14.28 5.05 4.02
C TYR A 151 13.06 5.29 3.14
N ARG A 152 12.97 4.75 1.92
CA ARG A 152 11.80 5.00 1.03
C ARG A 152 10.48 4.55 1.62
N LEU A 153 10.50 3.45 2.36
CA LEU A 153 9.35 2.90 3.07
C LEU A 153 9.75 2.64 4.50
N ILE A 154 9.13 3.36 5.43
CA ILE A 154 9.21 3.07 6.86
C ILE A 154 7.85 2.54 7.29
N ARG A 155 7.86 1.35 7.90
CA ARG A 155 6.67 0.71 8.44
C ARG A 155 6.95 0.26 9.86
N CYS A 156 6.38 0.93 10.86
CA CYS A 156 6.61 0.64 12.27
C CYS A 156 5.48 1.15 13.15
N LYS A 157 5.56 0.88 14.45
CA LYS A 157 4.57 1.31 15.43
C LYS A 157 4.87 2.74 15.88
N VAL A 158 3.87 3.46 16.43
CA VAL A 158 4.13 4.80 16.99
C VAL A 158 5.01 4.70 18.23
N SER A 159 4.92 3.58 18.95
CA SER A 159 5.79 3.24 20.08
C SER A 159 7.28 3.09 19.72
N SER A 160 7.66 3.01 18.44
CA SER A 160 9.06 2.87 18.01
C SER A 160 9.87 4.18 18.15
N ILE A 161 10.06 4.64 19.39
CA ILE A 161 10.71 5.92 19.73
C ILE A 161 12.13 6.02 19.16
N SER A 162 12.88 4.92 19.14
CA SER A 162 14.24 4.86 18.55
C SER A 162 14.24 5.30 17.08
N VAL A 163 13.26 4.84 16.29
CA VAL A 163 13.07 5.23 14.89
C VAL A 163 12.79 6.72 14.76
N TRP A 164 11.90 7.25 15.59
CA TRP A 164 11.53 8.67 15.53
C TRP A 164 12.69 9.56 15.97
N SER A 165 13.38 9.22 17.06
CA SER A 165 14.57 9.91 17.53
C SER A 165 15.66 9.95 16.46
N HIS A 166 15.94 8.80 15.83
CA HIS A 166 16.88 8.70 14.72
C HIS A 166 16.53 9.65 13.56
N LEU A 167 15.27 9.70 13.14
CA LEU A 167 14.83 10.57 12.05
C LEU A 167 14.83 12.06 12.43
N VAL A 168 14.66 12.39 13.72
CA VAL A 168 14.81 13.76 14.23
C VAL A 168 16.26 14.21 14.12
N ILE A 169 17.21 13.36 14.51
CA ILE A 169 18.65 13.64 14.49
C ILE A 169 19.16 13.70 13.03
N HIS A 170 18.78 12.72 12.21
CA HIS A 170 19.27 12.57 10.84
C HIS A 170 18.30 13.16 9.80
N LYS A 171 18.15 14.50 9.81
CA LYS A 171 17.25 15.24 8.90
C LYS A 171 17.43 14.89 7.41
N SER A 172 18.67 14.67 6.96
CA SER A 172 18.98 14.33 5.55
C SER A 172 18.48 12.93 5.14
N LEU A 173 18.30 12.02 6.10
CA LEU A 173 17.72 10.70 5.88
C LEU A 173 16.19 10.77 5.95
N ALA A 174 15.66 11.52 6.92
CA ALA A 174 14.21 11.71 7.06
C ALA A 174 13.55 12.33 5.81
N ARG A 175 14.22 13.26 5.11
CA ARG A 175 13.72 13.80 3.84
C ARG A 175 13.56 12.76 2.71
N ASN A 176 14.23 11.62 2.82
CA ASN A 176 14.19 10.56 1.81
C ASN A 176 13.02 9.58 2.03
N VAL A 177 12.25 9.75 3.12
CA VAL A 177 11.03 8.99 3.35
C VAL A 177 9.97 9.39 2.33
N ARG A 178 9.43 8.39 1.61
CA ARG A 178 8.37 8.58 0.59
C ARG A 178 7.06 7.97 1.04
N ARG A 179 7.11 6.84 1.73
CA ARG A 179 5.95 6.15 2.29
C ARG A 179 6.18 5.86 3.76
N LEU A 180 5.23 6.29 4.59
CA LEU A 180 5.22 6.03 6.02
C LEU A 180 3.95 5.26 6.36
N GLU A 181 4.11 4.10 6.98
CA GLU A 181 3.02 3.26 7.45
C GLU A 181 3.10 3.05 8.95
N ILE A 182 2.15 3.62 9.67
CA ILE A 182 2.01 3.45 11.10
C ILE A 182 1.14 2.25 11.38
N LEU A 183 1.69 1.27 12.09
CA LEU A 183 0.99 0.04 12.46
C LEU A 183 0.23 0.19 13.77
N ASP A 184 -0.77 -0.67 13.93
CA ASP A 184 -1.45 -0.89 15.20
C ASP A 184 -0.47 -1.46 16.23
N GLU A 185 -0.51 -0.94 17.45
CA GLU A 185 0.29 -1.42 18.58
C GLU A 185 -0.01 -2.89 18.88
N ARG A 186 -1.27 -3.30 18.70
CA ARG A 186 -1.72 -4.69 18.87
C ARG A 186 -1.56 -5.56 17.64
N CYS A 187 -1.05 -5.03 16.54
CA CYS A 187 -0.66 -5.86 15.41
C CYS A 187 0.48 -6.76 15.90
N LEU A 188 0.11 -7.98 16.31
CA LEU A 188 1.08 -9.02 16.61
C LEU A 188 1.90 -9.22 15.34
N SER A 189 3.21 -9.45 15.45
CA SER A 189 4.08 -9.90 14.35
C SER A 189 3.68 -11.31 13.81
N SER A 190 2.42 -11.70 14.00
CA SER A 190 1.87 -13.03 13.88
C SER A 190 1.56 -13.32 12.42
N GLY A 191 2.55 -13.90 11.76
CA GLY A 191 2.34 -14.80 10.62
C GLY A 191 1.63 -16.08 11.07
N SER A 192 0.40 -15.99 11.58
CA SER A 192 -0.33 -17.16 12.07
C SER A 192 -0.87 -18.08 10.97
N ASN A 193 -0.65 -17.78 9.69
CA ASN A 193 -0.98 -18.72 8.61
C ASN A 193 0.11 -18.80 7.54
N GLY A 194 1.17 -19.56 7.88
CA GLY A 194 1.86 -20.40 6.91
C GLY A 194 3.08 -19.81 6.20
N GLY A 195 4.26 -19.89 6.84
CA GLY A 195 5.54 -19.98 6.14
C GLY A 195 6.63 -19.00 6.58
N ARG A 196 7.55 -19.51 7.41
CA ARG A 196 8.84 -18.93 7.86
C ARG A 196 8.78 -17.74 8.83
N ASN A 197 9.28 -18.02 10.04
CA ASN A 197 9.54 -17.15 11.17
C ASN A 197 10.40 -15.92 10.80
N ASP A 198 9.78 -14.82 10.43
CA ASP A 198 10.42 -13.50 10.52
C ASP A 198 9.70 -12.69 11.61
N PRO A 199 10.31 -12.44 12.78
CA PRO A 199 9.71 -11.62 13.83
C PRO A 199 9.44 -10.16 13.39
N ASN A 200 10.00 -9.74 12.24
CA ASN A 200 9.72 -8.47 11.58
C ASN A 200 8.64 -8.56 10.51
N ASN A 201 7.78 -9.60 10.49
CA ASN A 201 6.80 -9.81 9.42
C ASN A 201 5.71 -8.72 9.42
N GLY A 202 6.06 -7.58 8.84
CA GLY A 202 5.28 -6.35 8.82
C GLY A 202 6.12 -5.10 9.06
N MET A 203 7.12 -5.13 9.91
CA MET A 203 7.94 -3.93 10.18
C MET A 203 9.05 -3.78 9.14
N VAL A 204 9.24 -2.55 8.66
CA VAL A 204 10.30 -2.17 7.73
C VAL A 204 11.00 -0.95 8.34
N ILE A 205 12.08 -1.21 9.09
CA ILE A 205 12.91 -0.20 9.74
C ILE A 205 14.32 -0.27 9.12
N PRO A 206 14.99 0.87 8.87
CA PRO A 206 16.39 0.88 8.43
C PRO A 206 17.32 0.20 9.44
N LYS A 207 18.27 -0.60 8.97
CA LYS A 207 19.04 -1.52 9.83
C LYS A 207 19.85 -0.81 10.90
N GLY A 208 20.45 0.34 10.56
CA GLY A 208 21.27 1.12 11.48
C GLY A 208 20.52 1.80 12.63
N VAL A 209 19.18 1.73 12.67
CA VAL A 209 18.37 2.33 13.74
C VAL A 209 18.35 1.45 15.00
N LEU A 210 18.40 0.13 14.84
CA LEU A 210 18.30 -0.83 15.95
C LEU A 210 19.60 -1.00 16.73
N GLU A 211 20.73 -0.59 16.14
CA GLU A 211 22.07 -0.77 16.71
C GLU A 211 22.50 0.39 17.63
N GLY A 212 21.73 1.49 17.67
CA GLY A 212 22.02 2.64 18.52
C GLY A 212 21.46 2.47 19.94
N ASP A 213 22.33 2.55 20.95
CA ASP A 213 22.08 2.57 22.41
C ASP A 213 21.15 3.73 22.86
N THR A 214 19.93 3.82 22.33
CA THR A 214 18.89 4.63 22.94
C THR A 214 18.14 3.78 23.95
N ASP A 215 18.71 3.70 25.15
CA ASP A 215 18.02 3.36 26.42
C ASP A 215 16.98 4.45 26.78
N LEU A 216 16.10 4.76 25.82
CA LEU A 216 15.02 5.73 25.95
C LEU A 216 13.68 5.07 26.32
N GLU A 217 13.65 3.74 26.38
CA GLU A 217 12.49 2.92 26.74
C GLU A 217 12.40 2.64 28.25
N SER A 218 13.42 2.99 29.06
CA SER A 218 13.50 2.65 30.50
C SER A 218 12.91 3.69 31.47
N THR A 219 12.23 4.74 31.00
CA THR A 219 11.57 5.70 31.90
C THR A 219 10.17 5.23 32.28
N ASP A 220 10.04 4.75 33.53
CA ASP A 220 8.89 4.17 34.25
C ASP A 220 7.65 5.09 34.43
N ASP A 221 7.46 6.07 33.54
CA ASP A 221 6.28 6.96 33.55
C ASP A 221 5.38 6.64 32.35
N GLU A 222 4.53 5.62 32.52
CA GLU A 222 3.57 5.14 31.52
C GLU A 222 2.59 6.23 31.07
N LEU A 223 2.29 7.22 31.92
CA LEU A 223 1.38 8.33 31.58
C LEU A 223 2.09 9.38 30.70
N GLY A 224 3.37 9.64 30.93
CA GLY A 224 4.21 10.51 30.09
C GLY A 224 4.62 9.88 28.76
N MET A 225 4.61 8.56 28.65
CA MET A 225 5.08 7.80 27.48
C MET A 225 4.36 8.18 26.18
N HIS A 226 3.04 8.33 26.19
CA HIS A 226 2.28 8.65 24.98
C HIS A 226 2.54 10.06 24.46
N ASN A 227 2.64 11.04 25.37
CA ASN A 227 3.04 12.40 25.03
C ASN A 227 4.47 12.45 24.47
N LYS A 228 5.37 11.64 25.02
CA LYS A 228 6.74 11.47 24.52
C LYS A 228 6.73 10.90 23.10
N GLN A 229 6.01 9.80 22.88
CA GLN A 229 5.85 9.16 21.57
C GLN A 229 5.30 10.15 20.52
N GLU A 230 4.21 10.86 20.85
CA GLU A 230 3.60 11.87 19.98
C GLU A 230 4.61 12.96 19.61
N ARG A 231 5.32 13.51 20.60
CA ARG A 231 6.30 14.59 20.40
C ARG A 231 7.44 14.16 19.48
N TYR A 232 8.03 12.99 19.70
CA TYR A 232 9.10 12.48 18.85
C TYR A 232 8.60 12.17 17.44
N PHE A 233 7.42 11.56 17.33
CA PHE A 233 6.82 11.25 16.05
C PHE A 233 6.51 12.51 15.24
N ALA A 234 5.85 13.51 15.84
CA ALA A 234 5.59 14.80 15.23
C ALA A 234 6.88 15.52 14.82
N ALA A 235 7.91 15.46 15.67
CA ALA A 235 9.22 16.03 15.35
C ALA A 235 9.90 15.34 14.15
N ALA A 236 9.82 14.01 14.06
CA ALA A 236 10.33 13.25 12.94
C ALA A 236 9.56 13.60 11.65
N LEU A 237 8.24 13.66 11.73
CA LEU A 237 7.35 13.98 10.61
C LEU A 237 7.63 15.37 10.03
N MET A 238 7.97 16.36 10.88
CA MET A 238 8.42 17.68 10.42
C MET A 238 9.68 17.63 9.54
N ARG A 239 10.48 16.56 9.59
CA ARG A 239 11.68 16.37 8.77
C ARG A 239 11.41 15.60 7.47
N MET A 240 10.27 14.93 7.35
CA MET A 240 9.90 14.09 6.20
C MET A 240 9.33 14.90 5.04
N THR A 241 10.07 15.91 4.59
CA THR A 241 9.62 16.88 3.57
C THR A 241 9.31 16.29 2.19
N GLY A 242 9.76 15.07 1.90
CA GLY A 242 9.45 14.36 0.65
C GLY A 242 8.39 13.28 0.80
N LEU A 243 7.63 13.24 1.89
CA LEU A 243 6.59 12.23 2.11
C LEU A 243 5.49 12.35 1.03
N ARG A 244 5.15 11.23 0.38
CA ARG A 244 4.13 11.12 -0.68
C ARG A 244 2.92 10.28 -0.25
N GLU A 245 3.16 9.23 0.53
CA GLU A 245 2.12 8.33 1.02
C GLU A 245 2.19 8.24 2.54
N PHE A 246 1.07 8.48 3.21
CA PHE A 246 0.94 8.34 4.66
C PHE A 246 -0.19 7.37 4.99
N LYS A 247 0.12 6.30 5.71
CA LYS A 247 -0.87 5.35 6.21
C LYS A 247 -0.86 5.32 7.73
N TRP A 248 -2.02 5.44 8.33
CA TRP A 248 -2.25 5.40 9.75
C TRP A 248 -3.19 4.26 10.09
N ALA A 249 -2.70 3.21 10.74
CA ALA A 249 -3.52 2.08 11.18
C ALA A 249 -3.47 1.88 12.71
N CYS A 250 -3.25 2.96 13.45
CA CYS A 250 -2.98 2.90 14.89
C CYS A 250 -4.27 2.91 15.73
N ASN A 251 -5.04 1.82 15.74
CA ASN A 251 -6.33 1.79 16.43
C ASN A 251 -6.26 1.69 17.95
N HIS A 252 -5.09 1.42 18.54
CA HIS A 252 -4.95 1.21 19.99
C HIS A 252 -3.96 2.18 20.62
N SER A 253 -3.54 3.22 19.90
CA SER A 253 -2.74 4.30 20.49
C SER A 253 -3.67 5.41 20.97
N PRO A 254 -3.41 6.03 22.13
CA PRO A 254 -4.10 7.24 22.55
C PRO A 254 -3.73 8.47 21.71
N ILE A 255 -2.70 8.36 20.86
CA ILE A 255 -2.29 9.42 19.95
C ILE A 255 -3.32 9.50 18.83
N SER A 256 -4.05 10.61 18.76
CA SER A 256 -5.01 10.86 17.69
C SER A 256 -4.32 11.38 16.44
N VAL A 257 -4.77 10.94 15.26
CA VAL A 257 -4.33 11.50 13.97
C VAL A 257 -4.54 13.02 13.90
N GLN A 258 -5.47 13.55 14.69
CA GLN A 258 -5.76 14.98 14.76
C GLN A 258 -4.57 15.81 15.26
N HIS A 259 -3.74 15.28 16.16
CA HIS A 259 -2.58 16.01 16.69
C HIS A 259 -1.44 16.09 15.66
N ILE A 260 -1.32 15.08 14.80
CA ILE A 260 -0.27 15.01 13.78
C ILE A 260 -0.69 15.68 12.46
N TRP A 261 -1.99 15.85 12.22
CA TRP A 261 -2.51 16.41 10.98
C TRP A 261 -1.96 17.81 10.66
N PRO A 262 -1.89 18.76 11.63
CA PRO A 262 -1.26 20.06 11.38
C PRO A 262 0.21 19.98 10.93
N VAL A 263 0.94 18.95 11.40
CA VAL A 263 2.35 18.73 11.02
C VAL A 263 2.45 18.24 9.58
N LEU A 264 1.58 17.31 9.18
CA LEU A 264 1.48 16.85 7.79
C LEU A 264 1.21 18.04 6.86
N MET A 265 0.23 18.87 7.19
CA MET A 265 -0.10 20.06 6.39
C MET A 265 1.05 21.05 6.28
N ALA A 266 1.74 21.34 7.37
CA ALA A 266 2.75 22.39 7.41
C ALA A 266 4.06 22.01 6.70
N ARG A 267 4.38 20.70 6.61
CA ARG A 267 5.71 20.24 6.19
C ARG A 267 5.71 19.18 5.09
N CYS A 268 4.63 18.43 4.90
CA CYS A 268 4.53 17.36 3.90
C CYS A 268 3.75 17.85 2.67
N VAL A 269 4.23 18.90 2.01
CA VAL A 269 3.54 19.51 0.86
C VAL A 269 3.46 18.58 -0.36
N THR A 270 4.34 17.57 -0.43
CA THR A 270 4.38 16.56 -1.50
C THR A 270 3.44 15.39 -1.27
N LEU A 271 2.62 15.43 -0.23
CA LEU A 271 1.75 14.33 0.18
C LEU A 271 0.61 14.16 -0.84
N GLN A 272 0.55 12.97 -1.45
CA GLN A 272 -0.39 12.64 -2.53
C GLN A 272 -1.48 11.69 -2.08
N MET A 273 -1.17 10.81 -1.13
CA MET A 273 -2.10 9.79 -0.63
C MET A 273 -2.08 9.71 0.88
N VAL A 274 -3.26 9.70 1.48
CA VAL A 274 -3.48 9.44 2.90
C VAL A 274 -4.47 8.31 3.08
N GLU A 275 -4.13 7.33 3.92
CA GLU A 275 -5.04 6.27 4.37
C GLU A 275 -5.08 6.26 5.90
N ILE A 276 -6.24 6.54 6.48
CA ILE A 276 -6.46 6.56 7.93
C ILE A 276 -7.47 5.47 8.28
N CYS A 277 -6.97 4.43 8.93
CA CYS A 277 -7.71 3.33 9.50
C CYS A 277 -7.76 3.50 11.02
N ASP A 278 -8.72 4.29 11.52
CA ASP A 278 -8.85 4.68 12.93
C ASP A 278 -10.31 5.00 13.25
N ASN A 279 -10.79 4.60 14.43
CA ASN A 279 -12.13 4.95 14.89
C ASN A 279 -12.21 6.38 15.44
N LEU A 280 -11.11 6.91 15.98
CA LEU A 280 -11.06 8.24 16.59
C LEU A 280 -11.31 9.37 15.59
N ILE A 281 -11.08 9.15 14.29
CA ILE A 281 -11.40 10.13 13.25
C ILE A 281 -12.92 10.32 13.09
N PHE A 282 -13.73 9.34 13.50
CA PHE A 282 -15.19 9.40 13.48
C PHE A 282 -15.79 9.88 14.82
N ALA A 283 -14.98 10.21 15.82
CA ALA A 283 -15.50 10.69 17.10
C ALA A 283 -15.97 12.15 17.00
N SER A 284 -17.10 12.47 17.64
CA SER A 284 -17.57 13.86 17.77
C SER A 284 -16.49 14.73 18.43
N GLN A 285 -16.37 15.99 18.01
CA GLN A 285 -15.45 16.93 18.65
C GLN A 285 -15.85 17.24 20.11
N VAL A 286 -17.14 17.11 20.43
CA VAL A 286 -17.70 17.43 21.76
C VAL A 286 -17.27 16.40 22.82
N ASP A 287 -17.16 15.13 22.44
CA ASP A 287 -16.83 14.03 23.38
C ASP A 287 -15.42 14.15 23.96
N GLY A 288 -14.50 14.85 23.27
CA GLY A 288 -13.10 14.97 23.69
C GLY A 288 -12.85 15.98 24.81
N ASN A 289 -13.71 16.97 24.98
CA ASN A 289 -13.50 18.05 25.96
C ASN A 289 -14.06 17.74 27.35
N ASN A 290 -14.99 16.80 27.47
CA ASN A 290 -15.72 16.56 28.72
C ASN A 290 -15.13 15.44 29.59
N ASN A 291 -14.08 14.75 29.13
CA ASN A 291 -13.51 13.59 29.82
C ASN A 291 -12.16 13.85 30.49
N SER A 292 -11.70 15.11 30.54
CA SER A 292 -10.48 15.52 31.24
C SER A 292 -10.76 16.19 32.59
N ASP A 293 -11.94 15.98 33.17
CA ASP A 293 -12.31 16.54 34.48
C ASP A 293 -12.23 15.46 35.56
N SER A 294 -11.02 15.26 36.07
CA SER A 294 -10.77 14.55 37.33
C SER A 294 -9.44 15.05 37.92
N GLY A 295 -9.53 16.18 38.64
CA GLY A 295 -8.70 16.46 39.81
C GLY A 295 -7.25 16.89 39.57
N SER A 296 -7.04 18.12 39.11
CA SER A 296 -5.81 18.87 39.41
C SER A 296 -6.12 20.37 39.36
N GLU A 297 -6.50 20.93 40.50
CA GLU A 297 -6.51 22.37 40.70
C GLU A 297 -5.06 22.87 40.73
N GLY A 298 -4.63 23.50 39.63
CA GLY A 298 -3.27 24.01 39.48
C GLY A 298 -3.21 25.09 38.39
N GLU A 299 -3.49 26.32 38.81
CA GLU A 299 -3.14 27.62 38.22
C GLU A 299 -2.93 27.78 36.69
N VAL A 300 -3.91 28.46 36.08
CA VAL A 300 -3.77 29.63 35.21
C VAL A 300 -2.62 29.64 34.19
N ALA A 301 -2.88 29.10 33.00
CA ALA A 301 -2.32 29.62 31.76
C ALA A 301 -3.42 29.75 30.71
N THR A 302 -3.91 30.97 30.52
CA THR A 302 -4.81 31.38 29.45
C THR A 302 -4.12 31.17 28.09
N VAL A 303 -4.31 29.99 27.49
CA VAL A 303 -3.87 29.70 26.12
C VAL A 303 -4.68 30.56 25.16
N SER A 304 -4.11 31.71 24.80
CA SER A 304 -4.59 32.60 23.76
C SER A 304 -4.96 31.81 22.50
N ARG A 305 -6.22 31.91 22.06
CA ARG A 305 -6.70 31.39 20.78
C ARG A 305 -5.67 31.72 19.68
N PRO A 306 -5.05 30.73 19.01
CA PRO A 306 -4.07 31.00 17.98
C PRO A 306 -4.73 31.81 16.86
N LYS A 307 -4.17 32.99 16.56
CA LYS A 307 -4.54 33.80 15.38
C LYS A 307 -4.60 32.86 14.18
N ARG A 308 -5.73 32.85 13.47
CA ARG A 308 -6.01 32.04 12.28
C ARG A 308 -4.93 32.27 11.21
N LYS A 309 -3.81 31.56 11.31
CA LYS A 309 -2.85 31.47 10.21
C LYS A 309 -3.58 30.75 9.08
N ALA A 310 -3.57 31.34 7.90
CA ALA A 310 -4.11 30.71 6.69
C ALA A 310 -3.55 29.29 6.62
N HIS A 311 -4.43 28.30 6.75
CA HIS A 311 -4.02 26.90 6.75
C HIS A 311 -3.46 26.59 5.36
N ALA A 312 -2.20 26.13 5.30
CA ALA A 312 -1.59 25.70 4.05
C ALA A 312 -2.42 24.55 3.46
N ALA A 313 -2.88 24.70 2.22
CA ALA A 313 -3.62 23.64 1.52
C ALA A 313 -2.64 22.54 1.06
N LEU A 314 -3.09 21.28 1.12
CA LEU A 314 -2.36 20.14 0.55
C LEU A 314 -2.71 20.02 -0.93
N SER A 315 -2.08 20.86 -1.77
CA SER A 315 -2.39 20.96 -3.20
C SER A 315 -2.10 19.69 -3.99
N GLU A 316 -1.07 18.92 -3.59
CA GLU A 316 -0.69 17.67 -4.25
C GLU A 316 -1.55 16.46 -3.83
N MET A 317 -2.45 16.64 -2.86
CA MET A 317 -3.28 15.53 -2.36
C MET A 317 -4.28 15.09 -3.42
N THR A 318 -4.17 13.84 -3.86
CA THR A 318 -5.05 13.27 -4.89
C THR A 318 -5.93 12.15 -4.37
N SER A 319 -5.54 11.46 -3.29
CA SER A 319 -6.25 10.30 -2.78
C SER A 319 -6.34 10.32 -1.26
N VAL A 320 -7.56 10.24 -0.72
CA VAL A 320 -7.77 10.16 0.72
C VAL A 320 -8.73 9.01 1.04
N VAL A 321 -8.32 8.17 1.99
CA VAL A 321 -9.07 7.00 2.43
C VAL A 321 -9.24 7.09 3.94
N PHE A 322 -10.49 7.02 4.41
CA PHE A 322 -10.86 6.90 5.82
C PHE A 322 -11.61 5.61 6.03
N ARG A 323 -11.15 4.79 6.97
CA ARG A 323 -11.80 3.55 7.36
C ARG A 323 -11.90 3.49 8.86
N SER A 324 -13.09 3.25 9.38
CA SER A 324 -13.19 2.77 10.75
C SER A 324 -12.75 1.31 10.81
N THR A 325 -12.50 0.81 12.00
CA THR A 325 -12.16 -0.60 12.23
C THR A 325 -13.23 -1.32 13.02
N ALA A 326 -13.19 -2.65 12.98
CA ALA A 326 -14.13 -3.48 13.74
C ALA A 326 -13.85 -3.47 15.26
N HIS A 327 -12.75 -2.84 15.69
CA HIS A 327 -12.37 -2.73 17.09
C HIS A 327 -13.34 -1.79 17.84
N SER A 328 -13.55 -2.05 19.13
CA SER A 328 -14.35 -1.17 19.99
C SER A 328 -13.54 0.03 20.53
N TYR A 329 -12.21 -0.04 20.52
CA TYR A 329 -11.39 1.09 20.94
C TYR A 329 -11.60 2.27 19.98
N GLY A 330 -11.76 3.47 20.56
CA GLY A 330 -12.01 4.70 19.81
C GLY A 330 -13.40 4.80 19.14
N SER A 331 -14.26 3.79 19.23
CA SER A 331 -15.60 3.87 18.64
C SER A 331 -16.48 4.82 19.48
N SER A 332 -16.97 5.90 18.87
CA SER A 332 -17.93 6.80 19.52
C SER A 332 -19.35 6.24 19.47
N LYS A 333 -20.15 6.53 20.49
CA LYS A 333 -21.61 6.27 20.50
C LYS A 333 -22.33 7.11 19.45
N HIS A 334 -21.79 8.30 19.14
CA HIS A 334 -22.33 9.26 18.19
C HIS A 334 -21.25 9.60 17.16
N PRO A 335 -20.98 8.69 16.21
CA PRO A 335 -19.97 8.94 15.21
C PRO A 335 -20.40 10.10 14.29
N ASP A 336 -19.42 10.88 13.86
CA ASP A 336 -19.59 12.09 13.06
C ASP A 336 -18.44 12.23 12.04
N LEU A 337 -18.69 12.98 10.96
CA LEU A 337 -17.71 13.25 9.91
C LEU A 337 -17.07 14.64 10.02
N SER A 338 -17.37 15.46 11.04
CA SER A 338 -16.83 16.83 11.17
C SER A 338 -15.30 16.91 11.04
N ARG A 339 -14.56 15.98 11.68
CA ARG A 339 -13.08 15.90 11.58
C ARG A 339 -12.62 15.58 10.15
N ILE A 340 -13.30 14.64 9.50
CA ILE A 340 -13.04 14.25 8.11
C ILE A 340 -13.31 15.43 7.18
N SER A 341 -14.44 16.12 7.34
CA SER A 341 -14.78 17.33 6.58
C SER A 341 -13.73 18.42 6.74
N HIS A 342 -13.21 18.64 7.95
CA HIS A 342 -12.14 19.60 8.19
C HIS A 342 -10.85 19.27 7.41
N ILE A 343 -10.45 17.99 7.42
CA ILE A 343 -9.30 17.50 6.65
C ILE A 343 -9.53 17.70 5.14
N LEU A 344 -10.71 17.30 4.65
CA LEU A 344 -11.00 17.33 3.22
C LEU A 344 -11.14 18.74 2.66
N ASN A 345 -11.58 19.72 3.46
CA ASN A 345 -11.59 21.13 3.08
C ASN A 345 -10.20 21.69 2.75
N GLN A 346 -9.12 20.99 3.14
CA GLN A 346 -7.73 21.38 2.89
C GLN A 346 -7.14 20.69 1.65
N CYS A 347 -7.93 19.87 0.94
CA CYS A 347 -7.51 19.04 -0.19
C CYS A 347 -8.29 19.44 -1.46
N PRO A 348 -7.96 20.56 -2.13
CA PRO A 348 -8.76 21.09 -3.25
C PRO A 348 -8.70 20.25 -4.54
N HIS A 349 -7.61 19.51 -4.77
CA HIS A 349 -7.36 18.76 -6.00
C HIS A 349 -7.62 17.24 -5.86
N LEU A 350 -8.50 16.88 -4.92
CA LEU A 350 -8.84 15.49 -4.63
C LEU A 350 -9.43 14.78 -5.86
N LYS A 351 -8.89 13.60 -6.18
CA LYS A 351 -9.36 12.72 -7.27
C LYS A 351 -10.11 11.51 -6.73
N ASN A 352 -9.61 10.93 -5.63
CA ASN A 352 -10.16 9.71 -5.04
C ASN A 352 -10.52 9.96 -3.57
N LEU A 353 -11.78 9.70 -3.21
CA LEU A 353 -12.28 9.76 -1.85
C LEU A 353 -12.90 8.43 -1.45
N GLU A 354 -12.41 7.83 -0.37
CA GLU A 354 -13.05 6.68 0.25
C GLU A 354 -13.35 6.98 1.74
N ILE A 355 -14.59 6.79 2.16
CA ILE A 355 -15.03 6.82 3.55
C ILE A 355 -15.83 5.56 3.81
N THR A 356 -15.29 4.68 4.64
CA THR A 356 -15.94 3.44 5.04
C THR A 356 -16.12 3.42 6.55
N TYR A 357 -17.37 3.31 6.99
CA TYR A 357 -17.69 3.10 8.38
C TYR A 357 -18.15 1.66 8.64
N THR A 358 -17.72 1.05 9.73
CA THR A 358 -18.02 -0.32 10.15
C THR A 358 -18.47 -0.23 11.59
N SER A 359 -19.76 -0.48 11.82
CA SER A 359 -20.28 -0.49 13.18
C SER A 359 -19.59 -1.59 13.98
N SER A 360 -19.08 -1.25 15.17
CA SER A 360 -18.54 -2.26 16.10
C SER A 360 -19.63 -3.27 16.44
N ARG A 361 -19.31 -4.57 16.38
CA ARG A 361 -20.23 -5.69 16.62
C ARG A 361 -20.63 -5.87 18.09
N ALA A 362 -20.25 -4.95 18.97
CA ALA A 362 -20.37 -5.11 20.41
C ALA A 362 -21.82 -5.12 20.96
N SER A 363 -22.86 -4.84 20.16
CA SER A 363 -24.26 -4.90 20.62
C SER A 363 -24.99 -6.20 20.24
N ASN A 364 -24.35 -7.36 20.40
CA ASN A 364 -24.97 -8.67 20.17
C ASN A 364 -25.97 -9.12 21.28
N GLY A 365 -26.59 -8.19 21.99
CA GLY A 365 -27.61 -8.47 23.01
C GLY A 365 -29.01 -8.06 22.56
N GLY A 366 -29.76 -8.95 21.89
CA GLY A 366 -31.22 -8.87 21.78
C GLY A 366 -31.81 -8.55 20.40
N ALA A 367 -32.87 -9.28 20.03
CA ALA A 367 -33.58 -9.24 18.74
C ALA A 367 -34.37 -7.93 18.46
N THR A 368 -34.24 -6.90 19.30
CA THR A 368 -34.87 -5.57 19.11
C THR A 368 -33.93 -4.54 18.48
N ALA A 369 -32.69 -4.91 18.13
CA ALA A 369 -31.61 -4.03 17.67
C ALA A 369 -31.73 -3.44 16.25
N GLN A 370 -32.80 -3.75 15.50
CA GLN A 370 -32.89 -3.34 14.08
C GLN A 370 -33.36 -1.88 13.90
N GLN A 371 -34.00 -1.27 14.89
CA GLN A 371 -34.42 0.15 14.83
C GLN A 371 -33.36 1.12 15.37
N THR A 372 -32.54 0.74 16.35
CA THR A 372 -31.48 1.60 16.91
C THR A 372 -30.19 1.59 16.09
N ALA A 373 -29.98 0.60 15.22
CA ALA A 373 -28.78 0.51 14.37
C ALA A 373 -28.64 1.63 13.31
N SER A 374 -29.71 2.40 13.05
CA SER A 374 -29.68 3.52 12.10
C SER A 374 -29.09 4.81 12.68
N SER A 375 -29.17 5.02 14.01
CA SER A 375 -28.64 6.21 14.67
C SER A 375 -27.13 6.14 14.94
N SER A 376 -26.54 4.94 14.89
CA SER A 376 -25.11 4.72 15.13
C SER A 376 -24.23 4.92 13.89
N ARG A 377 -24.78 5.35 12.75
CA ARG A 377 -24.01 5.68 11.55
C ARG A 377 -23.74 7.18 11.49
N PRO A 378 -22.55 7.62 11.05
CA PRO A 378 -22.26 9.04 10.92
C PRO A 378 -23.07 9.68 9.77
N SER A 379 -23.54 10.92 9.99
CA SER A 379 -24.27 11.66 8.96
C SER A 379 -23.30 12.24 7.92
N VAL A 380 -23.70 12.17 6.65
CA VAL A 380 -22.92 12.68 5.51
C VAL A 380 -23.52 13.97 4.91
N ASP A 381 -24.59 14.50 5.50
CA ASP A 381 -25.35 15.64 4.96
C ASP A 381 -24.45 16.86 4.72
N GLU A 382 -23.71 17.30 5.73
CA GLU A 382 -22.83 18.48 5.62
C GLU A 382 -21.70 18.25 4.62
N LEU A 383 -21.11 17.05 4.64
CA LEU A 383 -20.02 16.69 3.73
C LEU A 383 -20.48 16.82 2.27
N LEU A 384 -21.64 16.24 1.92
CA LEU A 384 -22.17 16.29 0.55
C LEU A 384 -22.64 17.71 0.16
N MET A 385 -23.17 18.48 1.12
CA MET A 385 -23.66 19.83 0.84
C MET A 385 -22.55 20.82 0.54
N TYR A 386 -21.42 20.76 1.23
CA TYR A 386 -20.40 21.81 1.14
C TYR A 386 -19.16 21.40 0.34
N SER A 387 -18.91 20.11 0.13
CA SER A 387 -17.70 19.67 -0.57
C SER A 387 -17.80 19.83 -2.09
N ARG A 388 -16.82 20.50 -2.69
CA ARG A 388 -16.75 20.75 -4.14
C ARG A 388 -15.32 20.51 -4.64
N TRP A 389 -15.08 19.32 -5.19
CA TRP A 389 -13.76 18.94 -5.72
C TRP A 389 -13.86 18.81 -7.24
N THR A 390 -13.27 19.75 -7.98
CA THR A 390 -13.42 19.82 -9.44
C THR A 390 -12.82 18.62 -10.17
N ASN A 391 -11.80 17.98 -9.58
CA ASN A 391 -11.04 16.89 -10.17
C ASN A 391 -11.47 15.49 -9.66
N LEU A 392 -12.59 15.38 -8.96
CA LEU A 392 -13.01 14.15 -8.32
C LEU A 392 -13.47 13.11 -9.34
N THR A 393 -12.73 12.01 -9.45
CA THR A 393 -12.99 10.92 -10.40
C THR A 393 -13.60 9.69 -9.72
N SER A 394 -13.29 9.47 -8.44
CA SER A 394 -13.76 8.30 -7.69
C SER A 394 -14.25 8.67 -6.29
N VAL A 395 -15.45 8.22 -5.95
CA VAL A 395 -16.05 8.38 -4.62
C VAL A 395 -16.59 7.06 -4.13
N MET A 396 -16.20 6.68 -2.91
CA MET A 396 -16.67 5.50 -2.22
C MET A 396 -17.12 5.82 -0.81
N LEU A 397 -18.43 5.84 -0.57
CA LEU A 397 -19.06 6.14 0.71
C LEU A 397 -19.83 4.91 1.19
N THR A 398 -19.37 4.27 2.25
CA THR A 398 -19.90 2.97 2.70
C THR A 398 -20.43 3.01 4.13
N ASN A 399 -21.66 2.52 4.31
CA ASN A 399 -22.37 2.37 5.58
C ASN A 399 -22.53 3.69 6.37
N LEU A 400 -22.88 4.76 5.65
CA LEU A 400 -23.18 6.09 6.21
C LEU A 400 -24.70 6.34 6.26
N ARG A 401 -25.13 7.43 6.87
CA ARG A 401 -26.53 7.90 6.83
C ARG A 401 -26.64 9.30 6.24
N CYS A 402 -27.81 9.61 5.69
CA CYS A 402 -28.13 10.92 5.13
C CYS A 402 -29.59 11.24 5.47
N GLY A 403 -29.86 12.46 5.93
CA GLY A 403 -31.17 12.87 6.42
C GLY A 403 -32.20 13.11 5.31
N SER A 404 -31.75 13.45 4.10
CA SER A 404 -32.61 13.75 2.96
C SER A 404 -31.96 13.40 1.61
N THR A 405 -32.71 13.47 0.52
CA THR A 405 -32.18 13.23 -0.84
C THR A 405 -31.47 14.44 -1.45
N ALA A 406 -31.62 15.64 -0.86
CA ALA A 406 -31.05 16.87 -1.39
C ALA A 406 -29.51 16.90 -1.34
N PRO A 407 -28.82 16.46 -0.25
CA PRO A 407 -27.37 16.42 -0.21
C PRO A 407 -26.73 15.55 -1.30
N PRO A 408 -27.15 14.30 -1.50
CA PRO A 408 -26.65 13.48 -2.60
C PRO A 408 -26.95 14.09 -3.98
N ALA A 409 -28.15 14.64 -4.19
CA ALA A 409 -28.50 15.24 -5.50
C ALA A 409 -27.59 16.42 -5.87
N ALA A 410 -27.39 17.35 -4.93
CA ALA A 410 -26.52 18.51 -5.14
C ALA A 410 -25.04 18.11 -5.28
N PHE A 411 -24.61 17.07 -4.55
CA PHE A 411 -23.26 16.55 -4.67
C PHE A 411 -23.03 15.95 -6.06
N LEU A 412 -23.93 15.09 -6.54
CA LEU A 412 -23.78 14.43 -7.83
C LEU A 412 -23.86 15.41 -9.01
N SER A 413 -24.69 16.46 -8.91
CA SER A 413 -24.77 17.49 -9.95
C SER A 413 -23.53 18.38 -10.03
N ALA A 414 -22.84 18.58 -8.90
CA ALA A 414 -21.62 19.38 -8.84
C ALA A 414 -20.37 18.65 -9.37
N HIS A 415 -20.34 17.31 -9.34
CA HIS A 415 -19.15 16.51 -9.67
C HIS A 415 -19.29 15.77 -11.00
N ARG A 416 -19.23 16.53 -12.11
CA ARG A 416 -19.40 15.98 -13.48
C ARG A 416 -18.25 15.08 -13.95
N THR A 417 -17.09 15.16 -13.31
CA THR A 417 -15.87 14.39 -13.64
C THR A 417 -15.86 12.99 -13.03
N LEU A 418 -16.88 12.60 -12.28
CA LEU A 418 -16.96 11.28 -11.64
C LEU A 418 -17.06 10.14 -12.66
N GLU A 419 -16.13 9.20 -12.54
CA GLU A 419 -16.09 7.95 -13.30
C GLU A 419 -16.54 6.76 -12.44
N VAL A 420 -16.25 6.78 -11.14
CA VAL A 420 -16.55 5.69 -10.19
C VAL A 420 -17.36 6.23 -9.01
N LEU A 421 -18.54 5.68 -8.80
CA LEU A 421 -19.46 6.10 -7.73
C LEU A 421 -19.93 4.91 -6.91
N HIS A 422 -19.47 4.78 -5.67
CA HIS A 422 -19.99 3.80 -4.72
C HIS A 422 -20.67 4.52 -3.57
N LEU A 423 -21.99 4.38 -3.47
CA LEU A 423 -22.82 4.99 -2.44
C LEU A 423 -23.63 3.91 -1.72
N ASP A 424 -23.16 3.50 -0.55
CA ASP A 424 -23.93 2.73 0.42
C ASP A 424 -24.29 3.66 1.59
N ILE A 425 -25.27 4.52 1.33
CA ILE A 425 -25.78 5.53 2.25
C ILE A 425 -27.24 5.23 2.54
N ASN A 426 -27.62 5.23 3.81
CA ASN A 426 -29.01 5.06 4.22
C ASN A 426 -29.73 6.41 4.29
N VAL A 427 -30.76 6.61 3.45
CA VAL A 427 -31.56 7.85 3.38
C VAL A 427 -32.93 7.62 4.02
N GLY A 428 -33.00 7.75 5.35
CA GLY A 428 -34.24 7.75 6.13
C GLY A 428 -35.30 6.70 5.74
N ALA A 429 -36.56 7.00 6.03
CA ALA A 429 -37.69 6.11 5.70
C ALA A 429 -38.13 6.19 4.23
N ALA A 430 -37.81 7.29 3.54
CA ALA A 430 -38.22 7.57 2.17
C ALA A 430 -37.27 6.99 1.10
N GLY A 431 -36.04 6.63 1.49
CA GLY A 431 -35.03 6.13 0.55
C GLY A 431 -34.64 7.17 -0.51
N PHE A 432 -34.11 6.68 -1.63
CA PHE A 432 -33.72 7.52 -2.78
C PHE A 432 -34.83 7.70 -3.82
N ARG A 433 -36.07 7.32 -3.53
CA ARG A 433 -37.16 7.31 -4.53
C ARG A 433 -37.45 8.69 -5.13
N ALA A 434 -37.22 9.75 -4.37
CA ALA A 434 -37.48 11.14 -4.76
C ALA A 434 -36.19 11.92 -5.06
N ILE A 435 -35.09 11.24 -5.42
CA ILE A 435 -33.89 11.97 -5.83
C ILE A 435 -34.08 12.47 -7.28
N GLU A 436 -34.24 13.78 -7.41
CA GLU A 436 -34.27 14.45 -8.70
C GLU A 436 -32.85 14.91 -9.04
N LEU A 437 -32.31 14.36 -10.13
CA LEU A 437 -31.00 14.73 -10.64
C LEU A 437 -31.19 15.72 -11.79
N PRO A 438 -30.50 16.88 -11.77
CA PRO A 438 -30.49 17.80 -12.90
C PRO A 438 -29.99 17.10 -14.17
N ASP A 439 -30.44 17.58 -15.32
CA ASP A 439 -29.99 17.08 -16.62
C ASP A 439 -28.46 17.09 -16.72
N ASP A 440 -27.94 16.05 -17.39
CA ASP A 440 -26.51 15.84 -17.60
C ASP A 440 -25.70 15.62 -16.31
N SER A 441 -26.35 15.10 -15.26
CA SER A 441 -25.64 14.63 -14.08
C SER A 441 -24.77 13.41 -14.41
N LEU A 442 -23.51 13.42 -13.98
CA LEU A 442 -22.53 12.33 -14.10
C LEU A 442 -22.32 11.81 -15.55
N PRO A 443 -21.92 12.66 -16.51
CA PRO A 443 -21.79 12.27 -17.92
C PRO A 443 -20.69 11.21 -18.15
N ASN A 444 -19.64 11.21 -17.33
CA ASN A 444 -18.47 10.33 -17.48
C ASN A 444 -18.55 9.05 -16.64
N LEU A 445 -19.71 8.72 -16.06
CA LEU A 445 -19.84 7.61 -15.12
C LEU A 445 -19.62 6.25 -15.81
N ARG A 446 -18.64 5.49 -15.31
CA ARG A 446 -18.25 4.17 -15.81
C ARG A 446 -18.63 3.03 -14.87
N GLU A 447 -18.54 3.28 -13.56
CA GLU A 447 -18.86 2.29 -12.53
C GLU A 447 -19.76 2.89 -11.46
N ILE A 448 -20.86 2.19 -11.14
CA ILE A 448 -21.75 2.54 -10.04
C ILE A 448 -21.97 1.36 -9.10
N LYS A 449 -21.91 1.62 -7.78
CA LYS A 449 -22.35 0.71 -6.73
C LYS A 449 -23.30 1.46 -5.80
N ALA A 450 -24.61 1.26 -5.94
CA ALA A 450 -25.59 1.99 -5.14
C ALA A 450 -26.90 1.21 -4.97
N PRO A 451 -27.77 1.60 -4.03
CA PRO A 451 -29.14 1.08 -3.96
C PRO A 451 -29.87 1.23 -5.29
N LYS A 452 -30.78 0.28 -5.57
CA LYS A 452 -31.56 0.21 -6.80
C LYS A 452 -32.17 1.56 -7.22
N ASP A 453 -32.75 2.29 -6.28
CA ASP A 453 -33.42 3.57 -6.55
C ASP A 453 -32.45 4.66 -7.05
N MET A 454 -31.24 4.74 -6.46
CA MET A 454 -30.20 5.67 -6.90
C MET A 454 -29.68 5.30 -8.29
N VAL A 455 -29.42 4.01 -8.53
CA VAL A 455 -29.01 3.52 -9.85
C VAL A 455 -30.09 3.85 -10.89
N ASN A 456 -31.36 3.61 -10.56
CA ASN A 456 -32.48 3.95 -11.43
C ASN A 456 -32.51 5.44 -11.76
N ALA A 457 -32.42 6.32 -10.76
CA ALA A 457 -32.44 7.76 -10.94
C ALA A 457 -31.33 8.24 -11.88
N ILE A 458 -30.11 7.71 -11.73
CA ILE A 458 -28.96 8.05 -12.59
C ILE A 458 -29.17 7.55 -14.03
N ILE A 459 -29.70 6.34 -14.21
CA ILE A 459 -29.96 5.80 -15.55
C ILE A 459 -31.09 6.57 -16.26
N THR A 460 -32.11 7.01 -15.53
CA THR A 460 -33.23 7.78 -16.10
C THR A 460 -32.92 9.25 -16.32
N CYS A 461 -31.89 9.78 -15.65
CA CYS A 461 -31.48 11.18 -15.78
C CYS A 461 -31.05 11.46 -17.23
N PRO A 462 -31.65 12.45 -17.93
CA PRO A 462 -31.23 12.83 -19.27
C PRO A 462 -29.73 13.16 -19.31
N SER A 463 -29.06 12.80 -20.39
CA SER A 463 -27.68 13.22 -20.64
C SER A 463 -27.51 13.53 -22.12
N THR A 464 -26.68 14.53 -22.39
CA THR A 464 -26.37 14.99 -23.75
C THR A 464 -25.66 13.90 -24.57
N HIS A 465 -24.87 13.08 -23.89
CA HIS A 465 -24.15 11.95 -24.47
C HIS A 465 -24.49 10.66 -23.71
N PRO A 466 -24.55 9.50 -24.38
CA PRO A 466 -24.71 8.23 -23.67
C PRO A 466 -23.57 8.04 -22.66
N ARG A 467 -23.92 7.90 -21.37
CA ARG A 467 -22.94 7.64 -20.30
C ARG A 467 -22.16 6.35 -20.61
N PRO A 468 -20.83 6.32 -20.41
CA PRO A 468 -20.00 5.14 -20.66
C PRO A 468 -20.12 4.10 -19.52
N LEU A 469 -21.35 3.82 -19.06
CA LEU A 469 -21.60 2.99 -17.88
C LEU A 469 -21.33 1.50 -18.20
N GLU A 470 -20.20 0.99 -17.74
CA GLU A 470 -19.77 -0.38 -17.98
C GLU A 470 -20.15 -1.33 -16.84
N THR A 471 -20.22 -0.82 -15.61
CA THR A 471 -20.34 -1.64 -14.40
C THR A 471 -21.40 -1.14 -13.44
N ILE A 472 -22.32 -2.03 -13.02
CA ILE A 472 -23.34 -1.75 -12.01
C ILE A 472 -23.27 -2.78 -10.89
N LYS A 473 -23.22 -2.32 -9.64
CA LYS A 473 -23.07 -3.13 -8.44
C LYS A 473 -24.08 -2.73 -7.37
N GLY A 474 -24.28 -3.59 -6.37
CA GLY A 474 -24.82 -3.18 -5.08
C GLY A 474 -26.35 -3.07 -4.98
N PHE A 475 -27.10 -3.52 -5.99
CA PHE A 475 -28.56 -3.54 -5.94
C PHE A 475 -29.12 -4.93 -5.59
N LYS A 476 -30.39 -4.95 -5.19
CA LYS A 476 -31.18 -6.17 -4.90
C LYS A 476 -32.47 -6.10 -5.71
N LEU A 477 -32.91 -7.23 -6.24
CA LEU A 477 -34.26 -7.38 -6.80
C LEU A 477 -35.19 -7.81 -5.67
N ALA A 478 -36.42 -7.29 -5.66
CA ALA A 478 -37.37 -7.42 -4.55
C ALA A 478 -38.33 -8.61 -4.69
N GLY A 479 -38.18 -9.41 -5.76
CA GLY A 479 -39.05 -10.56 -6.03
C GLY A 479 -40.38 -10.13 -6.67
N GLY A 480 -40.90 -10.95 -7.57
CA GLY A 480 -42.19 -10.69 -8.23
C GLY A 480 -43.42 -10.78 -7.30
N GLY A 481 -43.26 -11.35 -6.10
CA GLY A 481 -44.37 -11.68 -5.19
C GLY A 481 -44.55 -10.78 -3.96
N SER A 482 -43.64 -9.85 -3.68
CA SER A 482 -43.80 -8.93 -2.54
C SER A 482 -44.67 -7.73 -2.91
N ASN A 483 -45.95 -8.00 -3.19
CA ASN A 483 -47.01 -6.97 -3.20
C ASN A 483 -47.35 -6.47 -1.78
N THR A 484 -46.59 -6.90 -0.75
CA THR A 484 -46.77 -6.44 0.62
C THR A 484 -46.20 -5.02 0.79
N GLY A 485 -46.94 -4.03 0.28
CA GLY A 485 -47.10 -2.69 0.85
C GLY A 485 -45.88 -1.78 1.04
N SER A 486 -44.66 -2.22 0.73
CA SER A 486 -43.49 -1.33 0.79
C SER A 486 -43.44 -0.48 -0.48
N HIS A 487 -44.29 0.54 -0.54
CA HIS A 487 -44.28 1.63 -1.53
C HIS A 487 -42.95 2.43 -1.59
N ARG A 488 -41.86 1.92 -1.03
CA ARG A 488 -40.64 2.69 -0.74
C ARG A 488 -39.54 2.55 -1.80
N THR A 489 -39.63 1.62 -2.76
CA THR A 489 -38.60 1.41 -3.80
C THR A 489 -39.19 1.35 -5.20
N VAL A 490 -38.39 1.67 -6.22
CA VAL A 490 -38.72 1.55 -7.64
C VAL A 490 -39.07 0.10 -7.97
N SER A 491 -40.12 -0.14 -8.75
CA SER A 491 -40.51 -1.50 -9.15
C SER A 491 -39.43 -2.13 -10.02
N ASP A 492 -39.20 -3.43 -9.85
CA ASP A 492 -38.14 -4.14 -10.61
C ASP A 492 -38.39 -4.07 -12.11
N GLY A 493 -39.65 -4.08 -12.56
CA GLY A 493 -39.99 -3.93 -13.98
C GLY A 493 -39.56 -2.59 -14.58
N VAL A 494 -39.76 -1.49 -13.86
CA VAL A 494 -39.31 -0.15 -14.30
C VAL A 494 -37.79 -0.08 -14.31
N PHE A 495 -37.15 -0.55 -13.24
CA PHE A 495 -35.69 -0.57 -13.14
C PHE A 495 -35.04 -1.37 -14.27
N LEU A 496 -35.52 -2.59 -14.52
CA LEU A 496 -34.99 -3.46 -15.58
C LEU A 496 -35.28 -2.90 -16.99
N GLY A 497 -36.45 -2.27 -17.19
CA GLY A 497 -36.77 -1.59 -18.45
C GLY A 497 -35.82 -0.43 -18.74
N ASN A 498 -35.42 0.33 -17.73
CA ASN A 498 -34.42 1.39 -17.84
C ASN A 498 -33.01 0.83 -18.05
N LEU A 499 -32.65 -0.23 -17.31
CA LEU A 499 -31.35 -0.90 -17.42
C LEU A 499 -31.08 -1.41 -18.83
N ARG A 500 -32.10 -1.91 -19.54
CA ARG A 500 -32.01 -2.38 -20.93
C ARG A 500 -31.53 -1.31 -21.92
N ARG A 501 -31.66 -0.03 -21.58
CA ARG A 501 -31.24 1.09 -22.43
C ARG A 501 -29.76 1.43 -22.30
N VAL A 502 -29.04 0.81 -21.37
CA VAL A 502 -27.65 1.16 -21.02
C VAL A 502 -26.72 0.00 -21.38
N PRO A 503 -25.55 0.26 -22.01
CA PRO A 503 -24.62 -0.77 -22.44
C PRO A 503 -23.75 -1.30 -21.27
N VAL A 504 -24.37 -2.03 -20.34
CA VAL A 504 -23.68 -2.58 -19.16
C VAL A 504 -22.97 -3.89 -19.48
N ARG A 505 -21.68 -3.99 -19.14
CA ARG A 505 -20.84 -5.18 -19.35
C ARG A 505 -20.66 -6.02 -18.09
N ARG A 506 -20.81 -5.42 -16.91
CA ARG A 506 -20.61 -6.08 -15.62
C ARG A 506 -21.73 -5.76 -14.64
N ILE A 507 -22.35 -6.80 -14.09
CA ILE A 507 -23.38 -6.67 -13.05
C ILE A 507 -22.97 -7.43 -11.81
N GLU A 508 -23.08 -6.78 -10.64
CA GLU A 508 -22.92 -7.42 -9.34
C GLU A 508 -24.09 -7.12 -8.39
N MET A 509 -24.96 -8.09 -8.22
CA MET A 509 -26.08 -8.00 -7.30
C MET A 509 -25.64 -8.33 -5.87
N ILE A 510 -26.31 -7.74 -4.88
CA ILE A 510 -26.16 -8.18 -3.49
C ILE A 510 -26.98 -9.44 -3.25
N GLY A 511 -28.16 -9.54 -3.89
CA GLY A 511 -29.01 -10.71 -3.78
C GLY A 511 -30.32 -10.62 -4.56
N TRP A 512 -31.03 -11.75 -4.58
CA TRP A 512 -32.22 -12.05 -5.38
C TRP A 512 -33.19 -12.93 -4.60
N HIS A 513 -34.49 -12.94 -4.92
CA HIS A 513 -35.47 -13.77 -4.19
C HIS A 513 -35.78 -15.08 -4.89
N ASP A 514 -36.16 -15.00 -6.17
CA ASP A 514 -36.60 -16.13 -6.97
C ASP A 514 -35.86 -16.22 -8.33
N MET A 515 -35.98 -17.35 -9.01
CA MET A 515 -35.34 -17.55 -10.31
C MET A 515 -35.89 -16.63 -11.39
N ASP A 516 -37.12 -16.13 -11.22
CA ASP A 516 -37.76 -15.27 -12.19
C ASP A 516 -37.15 -13.86 -12.17
N ASP A 517 -36.67 -13.38 -11.02
CA ASP A 517 -35.84 -12.18 -10.90
C ASP A 517 -34.61 -12.26 -11.81
N ASN A 518 -33.92 -13.41 -11.78
CA ASN A 518 -32.71 -13.62 -12.58
C ASN A 518 -33.04 -13.74 -14.07
N LYS A 519 -34.14 -14.41 -14.44
CA LYS A 519 -34.65 -14.46 -15.84
C LYS A 519 -34.95 -13.07 -16.37
N ARG A 520 -35.66 -12.24 -15.60
CA ARG A 520 -36.00 -10.85 -15.96
C ARG A 520 -34.74 -10.00 -16.09
N LEU A 521 -33.77 -10.17 -15.20
CA LEU A 521 -32.49 -9.47 -15.28
C LEU A 521 -31.74 -9.83 -16.56
N VAL A 522 -31.53 -11.12 -16.82
CA VAL A 522 -30.82 -11.61 -18.01
C VAL A 522 -31.47 -11.13 -19.30
N ALA A 523 -32.80 -11.14 -19.38
CA ALA A 523 -33.54 -10.60 -20.51
C ALA A 523 -33.34 -9.08 -20.71
N ALA A 524 -33.06 -8.34 -19.63
CA ALA A 524 -32.80 -6.90 -19.70
C ALA A 524 -31.35 -6.57 -20.13
N ILE A 525 -30.38 -7.47 -19.93
CA ILE A 525 -28.94 -7.20 -20.13
C ILE A 525 -28.23 -8.27 -20.97
N PRO A 526 -28.60 -8.46 -22.25
CA PRO A 526 -28.03 -9.52 -23.10
C PRO A 526 -26.52 -9.36 -23.37
N GLY A 527 -25.97 -8.15 -23.25
CA GLY A 527 -24.56 -7.84 -23.52
C GLY A 527 -23.61 -8.04 -22.33
N VAL A 528 -24.06 -8.61 -21.21
CA VAL A 528 -23.23 -8.76 -20.01
C VAL A 528 -22.10 -9.78 -20.23
N THR A 529 -20.90 -9.41 -19.79
CA THR A 529 -19.69 -10.26 -19.87
C THR A 529 -19.31 -10.86 -18.51
N HIS A 530 -19.72 -10.21 -17.42
CA HIS A 530 -19.49 -10.64 -16.04
C HIS A 530 -20.77 -10.48 -15.21
N LEU A 531 -21.28 -11.58 -14.68
CA LEU A 531 -22.51 -11.59 -13.88
C LEU A 531 -22.22 -12.17 -12.48
N ASP A 532 -22.35 -11.34 -11.46
CA ASP A 532 -22.40 -11.76 -10.06
C ASP A 532 -23.85 -11.61 -9.57
N ILE A 533 -24.43 -12.74 -9.17
CA ILE A 533 -25.86 -12.84 -8.85
C ILE A 533 -26.15 -12.50 -7.37
N GLY A 534 -25.12 -12.38 -6.53
CA GLY A 534 -25.39 -12.14 -5.11
C GLY A 534 -25.91 -13.39 -4.38
N LYS A 535 -26.41 -13.18 -3.16
CA LYS A 535 -26.97 -14.24 -2.31
C LYS A 535 -28.48 -14.35 -2.49
N ARG A 536 -29.03 -15.57 -2.48
CA ARG A 536 -30.49 -15.76 -2.44
C ARG A 536 -31.06 -15.26 -1.11
N ILE A 537 -31.98 -14.32 -1.16
CA ILE A 537 -32.62 -13.64 -0.03
C ILE A 537 -33.93 -14.37 0.30
N GLY A 538 -34.12 -14.76 1.56
CA GLY A 538 -35.39 -15.32 2.03
C GLY A 538 -35.51 -16.85 1.99
N SER A 539 -34.46 -17.60 1.62
CA SER A 539 -34.42 -19.05 1.87
C SER A 539 -34.46 -19.24 3.39
N ARG A 540 -35.59 -19.72 3.93
CA ARG A 540 -35.75 -19.97 5.36
C ARG A 540 -34.61 -20.87 5.84
N GLU A 541 -33.97 -20.50 6.94
CA GLU A 541 -32.88 -21.23 7.60
C GLU A 541 -33.21 -22.71 7.90
N LYS A 542 -34.48 -23.12 7.84
CA LYS A 542 -34.93 -24.50 8.06
C LYS A 542 -34.64 -25.47 6.91
N GLU A 543 -34.24 -25.01 5.72
CA GLU A 543 -33.69 -25.90 4.66
C GLU A 543 -32.20 -26.23 4.85
N ARG A 544 -31.55 -25.76 5.93
CA ARG A 544 -30.19 -26.18 6.33
C ARG A 544 -30.07 -27.64 6.79
N ALA A 545 -31.16 -28.41 6.81
CA ALA A 545 -31.10 -29.84 7.16
C ALA A 545 -30.49 -30.72 6.05
N VAL A 546 -30.30 -30.19 4.83
CA VAL A 546 -29.43 -30.78 3.81
C VAL A 546 -28.17 -29.90 3.74
N ALA A 547 -26.99 -30.54 3.85
CA ALA A 547 -25.69 -29.91 4.11
C ALA A 547 -25.51 -28.51 3.49
N PRO A 548 -25.08 -27.50 4.27
CA PRO A 548 -24.85 -26.15 3.78
C PRO A 548 -23.71 -26.21 2.76
N GLY A 549 -24.03 -25.93 1.50
CA GLY A 549 -23.04 -25.91 0.42
C GLY A 549 -23.08 -27.10 -0.53
N GLY A 550 -24.21 -27.79 -0.71
CA GLY A 550 -24.42 -28.58 -1.93
C GLY A 550 -24.44 -27.70 -3.19
N PRO A 551 -24.02 -28.19 -4.36
CA PRO A 551 -24.22 -27.46 -5.60
C PRO A 551 -25.71 -27.32 -5.93
N VAL A 552 -26.00 -26.40 -6.84
CA VAL A 552 -27.35 -26.02 -7.18
C VAL A 552 -28.14 -27.18 -7.81
N THR A 553 -29.38 -27.37 -7.33
CA THR A 553 -30.24 -28.49 -7.72
C THR A 553 -30.93 -28.28 -9.07
N ASN A 554 -31.18 -27.02 -9.49
CA ASN A 554 -31.81 -26.67 -10.77
C ASN A 554 -30.77 -26.33 -11.86
N MET A 555 -29.77 -27.18 -12.05
CA MET A 555 -28.67 -26.97 -13.00
C MET A 555 -29.15 -26.66 -14.44
N ALA A 556 -30.14 -27.40 -14.94
CA ALA A 556 -30.65 -27.22 -16.30
C ALA A 556 -31.27 -25.82 -16.51
N GLU A 557 -32.00 -25.32 -15.50
CA GLU A 557 -32.61 -23.98 -15.54
C GLU A 557 -31.54 -22.89 -15.54
N TRP A 558 -30.48 -23.04 -14.75
CA TRP A 558 -29.34 -22.12 -14.77
C TRP A 558 -28.59 -22.17 -16.10
N ALA A 559 -28.35 -23.35 -16.68
CA ALA A 559 -27.68 -23.47 -17.96
C ALA A 559 -28.47 -22.78 -19.09
N GLU A 560 -29.80 -22.89 -19.06
CA GLU A 560 -30.69 -22.22 -20.01
C GLU A 560 -30.76 -20.70 -19.78
N LEU A 561 -30.72 -20.27 -18.51
CA LEU A 561 -30.64 -18.85 -18.19
C LEU A 561 -29.32 -18.24 -18.70
N LEU A 562 -28.19 -18.89 -18.43
CA LEU A 562 -26.87 -18.37 -18.81
C LEU A 562 -26.63 -18.43 -20.33
N SER A 563 -27.27 -19.36 -21.05
CA SER A 563 -27.17 -19.44 -22.51
C SER A 563 -27.79 -18.24 -23.22
N ALA A 564 -28.72 -17.54 -22.57
CA ALA A 564 -29.30 -16.29 -23.07
C ALA A 564 -28.31 -15.11 -23.06
N LEU A 565 -27.11 -15.29 -22.48
CA LEU A 565 -26.04 -14.29 -22.43
C LEU A 565 -24.85 -14.74 -23.29
N PRO A 566 -24.85 -14.46 -24.61
CA PRO A 566 -23.83 -14.97 -25.53
C PRO A 566 -22.43 -14.43 -25.24
N GLU A 567 -22.33 -13.24 -24.64
CA GLU A 567 -21.06 -12.57 -24.30
C GLU A 567 -20.52 -12.92 -22.90
N LEU A 568 -21.22 -13.79 -22.16
CA LEU A 568 -20.87 -14.09 -20.77
C LEU A 568 -19.56 -14.88 -20.68
N THR A 569 -18.57 -14.29 -20.01
CA THR A 569 -17.25 -14.90 -19.81
C THR A 569 -17.02 -15.39 -18.38
N ALA A 570 -17.70 -14.76 -17.41
CA ALA A 570 -17.51 -15.04 -16.00
C ALA A 570 -18.82 -14.93 -15.22
N VAL A 571 -19.08 -15.91 -14.35
CA VAL A 571 -20.23 -15.93 -13.45
C VAL A 571 -19.76 -16.10 -12.01
N HIS A 572 -20.27 -15.29 -11.10
CA HIS A 572 -20.06 -15.40 -9.67
C HIS A 572 -21.37 -15.64 -8.94
N GLY A 573 -21.27 -16.42 -7.86
CA GLY A 573 -22.30 -16.50 -6.84
C GLY A 573 -23.22 -17.71 -6.94
N ILE A 574 -22.95 -18.63 -7.87
CA ILE A 574 -23.67 -19.89 -8.02
C ILE A 574 -22.70 -21.04 -7.76
N LYS A 575 -23.08 -21.94 -6.85
CA LYS A 575 -22.29 -23.15 -6.58
C LYS A 575 -22.68 -24.24 -7.56
N PHE A 576 -21.99 -24.33 -8.69
CA PHE A 576 -22.25 -25.38 -9.68
C PHE A 576 -21.58 -26.70 -9.34
N PHE A 577 -20.39 -26.66 -8.76
CA PHE A 577 -19.53 -27.83 -8.65
C PHE A 577 -19.51 -28.39 -7.24
N TYR A 578 -19.44 -29.71 -7.13
CA TYR A 578 -19.13 -30.41 -5.89
C TYR A 578 -17.67 -30.18 -5.53
N GLU A 579 -17.40 -29.96 -4.24
CA GLU A 579 -16.03 -29.98 -3.75
C GLU A 579 -15.48 -31.41 -3.77
N VAL A 580 -14.35 -31.56 -4.44
CA VAL A 580 -13.56 -32.79 -4.51
C VAL A 580 -12.26 -32.51 -3.77
N ALA A 581 -11.83 -33.42 -2.89
CA ALA A 581 -10.55 -33.27 -2.22
C ALA A 581 -9.46 -33.13 -3.30
N ALA A 582 -8.63 -32.09 -3.18
CA ALA A 582 -7.53 -31.89 -4.10
C ALA A 582 -6.53 -33.03 -3.93
N VAL A 583 -6.68 -34.09 -4.72
CA VAL A 583 -5.56 -34.98 -5.02
C VAL A 583 -4.50 -34.11 -5.67
N GLY A 584 -3.25 -34.18 -5.18
CA GLY A 584 -2.13 -33.34 -5.60
C GLY A 584 -1.73 -33.51 -7.07
N VAL A 585 -2.61 -33.16 -8.00
CA VAL A 585 -2.34 -33.04 -9.43
C VAL A 585 -1.83 -31.61 -9.67
N ALA A 586 -0.70 -31.29 -9.04
CA ALA A 586 0.09 -30.13 -9.39
C ALA A 586 1.34 -30.64 -10.11
N GLY A 587 1.34 -30.51 -11.45
CA GLY A 587 2.55 -30.55 -12.27
C GLY A 587 2.98 -31.90 -12.81
N ASN A 588 2.45 -32.28 -13.98
CA ASN A 588 3.23 -32.67 -15.17
C ASN A 588 2.34 -33.41 -16.17
N ILE A 589 1.85 -32.71 -17.19
CA ILE A 589 1.49 -33.33 -18.46
C ILE A 589 2.15 -32.50 -19.55
N SER A 590 3.33 -32.94 -19.98
CA SER A 590 3.86 -32.63 -21.30
C SER A 590 3.24 -33.61 -22.30
N ALA A 591 2.97 -33.10 -23.50
CA ALA A 591 2.31 -33.76 -24.60
C ALA A 591 2.95 -35.11 -24.99
N ALA A 592 2.11 -36.12 -25.22
CA ALA A 592 2.39 -37.23 -26.14
C ALA A 592 1.07 -37.62 -26.81
N GLY A 593 1.09 -37.68 -28.15
CA GLY A 593 -0.07 -37.88 -29.01
C GLY A 593 -0.67 -39.29 -28.97
N PRO A 594 -1.71 -39.55 -29.78
CA PRO A 594 -2.45 -40.80 -29.75
C PRO A 594 -1.81 -41.83 -30.69
N THR A 595 -1.56 -43.04 -30.17
CA THR A 595 -1.46 -44.25 -31.01
C THR A 595 -2.49 -45.27 -30.54
N CYS A 596 -3.15 -45.81 -31.55
CA CYS A 596 -4.23 -46.78 -31.54
C CYS A 596 -3.72 -48.23 -31.52
N ILE A 597 -4.68 -49.15 -31.32
CA ILE A 597 -4.70 -50.60 -31.60
C ILE A 597 -4.34 -51.55 -30.43
N GLY A 598 -5.25 -52.51 -30.16
CA GLY A 598 -4.88 -53.89 -29.82
C GLY A 598 -5.64 -54.55 -28.67
N GLU A 599 -6.72 -55.27 -28.96
CA GLU A 599 -7.28 -56.33 -28.11
C GLU A 599 -6.34 -57.56 -28.09
N HIS A 600 -6.13 -58.19 -26.92
CA HIS A 600 -6.25 -59.64 -26.66
C HIS A 600 -5.67 -60.05 -25.29
N SER A 601 -6.01 -61.28 -24.90
CA SER A 601 -6.10 -61.85 -23.56
C SER A 601 -4.82 -62.46 -22.97
N ASN A 602 -4.97 -62.88 -21.71
CA ASN A 602 -4.36 -64.02 -21.00
C ASN A 602 -3.12 -63.81 -20.11
N ASN A 603 -3.37 -64.07 -18.82
CA ASN A 603 -2.57 -64.82 -17.85
C ASN A 603 -1.05 -64.94 -18.05
N ARG A 604 -0.29 -64.41 -17.09
CA ARG A 604 0.79 -65.16 -16.42
C ARG A 604 1.16 -64.56 -15.07
N SER A 605 1.20 -65.44 -14.07
CA SER A 605 1.84 -65.28 -12.78
C SER A 605 3.36 -65.22 -12.93
N ASP A 606 4.03 -64.29 -12.27
CA ASP A 606 5.36 -64.55 -11.70
C ASP A 606 5.70 -63.60 -10.54
N HIS A 607 6.39 -64.15 -9.55
CA HIS A 607 6.81 -63.49 -8.32
C HIS A 607 8.10 -62.68 -8.55
N GLY A 608 8.12 -61.43 -8.08
CA GLY A 608 9.32 -60.61 -8.05
C GLY A 608 9.20 -59.46 -7.05
N VAL A 609 9.88 -59.62 -5.91
CA VAL A 609 10.03 -58.62 -4.84
C VAL A 609 10.87 -57.44 -5.36
N GLY A 610 10.32 -56.22 -5.35
CA GLY A 610 11.07 -55.01 -5.67
C GLY A 610 10.25 -53.72 -5.58
N ALA A 611 10.50 -52.94 -4.53
CA ALA A 611 10.21 -51.51 -4.34
C ALA A 611 8.95 -50.90 -5.01
N ILE A 612 7.92 -50.62 -4.20
CA ILE A 612 6.67 -49.97 -4.59
C ILE A 612 6.92 -48.51 -5.08
N PRO A 613 6.62 -48.16 -6.33
CA PRO A 613 6.49 -46.78 -6.77
C PRO A 613 5.02 -46.33 -6.62
N GLY A 614 4.80 -45.20 -5.95
CA GLY A 614 3.61 -44.36 -6.09
C GLY A 614 2.25 -45.04 -6.00
N LYS A 615 1.75 -45.30 -4.78
CA LYS A 615 0.30 -45.45 -4.58
C LYS A 615 -0.36 -44.12 -4.91
N THR A 616 -0.89 -43.99 -6.13
CA THR A 616 -1.85 -42.93 -6.46
C THR A 616 -2.95 -42.95 -5.40
N PRO A 617 -3.27 -41.83 -4.74
CA PRO A 617 -4.32 -41.80 -3.75
C PRO A 617 -5.61 -42.31 -4.39
N GLN A 618 -6.13 -43.44 -3.90
CA GLN A 618 -7.39 -43.98 -4.38
C GLN A 618 -8.49 -43.02 -3.95
N LEU A 619 -8.99 -42.23 -4.90
CA LEU A 619 -10.21 -41.45 -4.73
C LEU A 619 -11.33 -42.37 -4.25
N SER A 620 -12.04 -41.92 -3.21
CA SER A 620 -13.24 -42.59 -2.71
C SER A 620 -14.28 -42.73 -3.83
N MET A 621 -15.10 -43.78 -3.80
CA MET A 621 -16.22 -43.93 -4.75
C MET A 621 -17.14 -42.70 -4.77
N MET A 622 -17.31 -42.04 -3.62
CA MET A 622 -18.06 -40.79 -3.51
C MET A 622 -17.40 -39.65 -4.29
N GLU A 623 -16.07 -39.52 -4.23
CA GLU A 623 -15.31 -38.49 -4.94
C GLU A 623 -15.33 -38.73 -6.45
N ARG A 624 -15.21 -39.99 -6.89
CA ARG A 624 -15.34 -40.36 -8.31
C ARG A 624 -16.73 -40.00 -8.86
N SER A 625 -17.78 -40.23 -8.07
CA SER A 625 -19.14 -39.85 -8.43
C SER A 625 -19.29 -38.33 -8.56
N ARG A 626 -18.75 -37.56 -7.59
CA ARG A 626 -18.72 -36.08 -7.65
C ARG A 626 -17.94 -35.57 -8.85
N MET A 627 -16.79 -36.18 -9.18
CA MET A 627 -16.00 -35.82 -10.36
C MET A 627 -16.78 -36.05 -11.66
N ARG A 628 -17.40 -37.23 -11.83
CA ARG A 628 -18.25 -37.50 -13.01
C ARG A 628 -19.38 -36.49 -13.13
N LYS A 629 -19.99 -36.11 -12.01
CA LYS A 629 -21.04 -35.09 -12.02
C LYS A 629 -20.51 -33.70 -12.34
N ASN A 630 -19.34 -33.33 -11.84
CA ASN A 630 -18.68 -32.08 -12.21
C ASN A 630 -18.31 -32.04 -13.70
N ASP A 631 -17.88 -33.16 -14.29
CA ASP A 631 -17.57 -33.27 -15.72
C ASP A 631 -18.86 -33.09 -16.57
N GLU A 632 -19.98 -33.68 -16.13
CA GLU A 632 -21.28 -33.47 -16.75
C GLU A 632 -21.70 -32.00 -16.70
N ILE A 633 -21.56 -31.36 -15.53
CA ILE A 633 -21.88 -29.94 -15.32
C ILE A 633 -20.99 -29.04 -16.19
N ALA A 634 -19.68 -29.31 -16.25
CA ALA A 634 -18.75 -28.58 -17.11
C ALA A 634 -19.09 -28.77 -18.59
N GLY A 635 -19.47 -29.98 -19.01
CA GLY A 635 -19.90 -30.27 -20.37
C GLY A 635 -21.15 -29.48 -20.76
N VAL A 636 -22.17 -29.45 -19.89
CA VAL A 636 -23.41 -28.69 -20.13
C VAL A 636 -23.13 -27.19 -20.22
N LEU A 637 -22.37 -26.63 -19.27
CA LEU A 637 -22.01 -25.20 -19.29
C LEU A 637 -21.17 -24.84 -20.51
N ALA A 638 -20.19 -25.67 -20.85
CA ALA A 638 -19.38 -25.45 -22.04
C ALA A 638 -20.24 -25.49 -23.31
N TRP A 639 -21.13 -26.47 -23.44
CA TRP A 639 -21.99 -26.56 -24.62
C TRP A 639 -22.96 -25.38 -24.74
N LYS A 640 -23.66 -25.02 -23.65
CA LYS A 640 -24.68 -23.97 -23.65
C LYS A 640 -24.12 -22.55 -23.69
N CYS A 641 -22.98 -22.29 -23.04
CA CYS A 641 -22.43 -20.95 -22.85
C CYS A 641 -21.05 -20.82 -23.51
N SER A 642 -21.00 -20.64 -24.84
CA SER A 642 -19.77 -20.73 -25.66
C SER A 642 -18.59 -19.88 -25.18
N LYS A 643 -18.84 -18.69 -24.60
CA LYS A 643 -17.80 -17.78 -24.11
C LYS A 643 -17.50 -17.91 -22.62
N LEU A 644 -18.27 -18.69 -21.87
CA LEU A 644 -18.10 -18.85 -20.42
C LEU A 644 -16.78 -19.59 -20.13
N ARG A 645 -15.91 -18.94 -19.37
CA ARG A 645 -14.58 -19.45 -18.99
C ARG A 645 -14.39 -19.58 -17.49
N ARG A 646 -15.12 -18.78 -16.70
CA ARG A 646 -14.89 -18.65 -15.26
C ARG A 646 -16.18 -18.78 -14.47
N VAL A 647 -16.15 -19.61 -13.43
CA VAL A 647 -17.24 -19.82 -12.50
C VAL A 647 -16.72 -19.72 -11.07
N ASP A 648 -17.28 -18.79 -10.30
CA ASP A 648 -16.87 -18.49 -8.93
C ASP A 648 -18.03 -18.71 -7.93
N HIS A 649 -17.70 -19.03 -6.69
CA HIS A 649 -18.65 -19.35 -5.63
C HIS A 649 -18.47 -18.46 -4.37
N TRP A 650 -19.59 -18.15 -3.69
CA TRP A 650 -19.69 -17.28 -2.50
C TRP A 650 -19.01 -17.78 -1.21
N GLU A 651 -18.96 -19.08 -0.93
CA GLU A 651 -18.78 -19.59 0.45
C GLU A 651 -17.40 -20.19 0.72
N CYS A 652 -16.34 -19.72 0.07
CA CYS A 652 -15.00 -20.10 0.48
C CYS A 652 -14.41 -19.01 1.38
N PRO A 653 -14.60 -19.07 2.73
CA PRO A 653 -14.04 -18.09 3.66
C PRO A 653 -12.50 -18.02 3.60
N GLU A 654 -11.85 -19.06 3.07
CA GLU A 654 -10.39 -19.12 2.88
C GLU A 654 -9.89 -18.45 1.59
N GLY A 655 -10.78 -17.88 0.76
CA GLY A 655 -10.40 -17.08 -0.39
C GLY A 655 -9.82 -17.88 -1.57
N GLY A 656 -10.45 -17.71 -2.73
CA GLY A 656 -9.71 -17.78 -3.99
C GLY A 656 -9.79 -19.06 -4.81
N LYS A 657 -10.60 -20.08 -4.49
CA LYS A 657 -10.84 -21.15 -5.48
C LYS A 657 -11.73 -20.62 -6.61
N VAL A 658 -11.22 -20.63 -7.83
CA VAL A 658 -11.94 -20.30 -9.07
C VAL A 658 -11.98 -21.54 -9.94
N ILE A 659 -13.15 -21.79 -10.55
CA ILE A 659 -13.31 -22.88 -11.50
C ILE A 659 -13.16 -22.31 -12.90
N VAL A 660 -12.16 -22.80 -13.62
CA VAL A 660 -11.91 -22.46 -15.02
C VAL A 660 -12.49 -23.56 -15.90
N LEU A 661 -13.37 -23.18 -16.81
CA LEU A 661 -13.88 -24.07 -17.84
C LEU A 661 -12.88 -24.09 -19.00
N LEU A 662 -12.37 -25.27 -19.31
CA LEU A 662 -11.49 -25.55 -20.44
C LEU A 662 -12.32 -26.21 -21.55
N ARG A 663 -12.01 -25.88 -22.80
CA ARG A 663 -12.64 -26.49 -23.97
C ARG A 663 -11.57 -27.20 -24.76
N ASP A 664 -11.84 -28.46 -25.08
CA ASP A 664 -11.02 -29.22 -26.01
C ASP A 664 -11.30 -28.79 -27.46
N GLU A 665 -10.45 -29.16 -28.41
CA GLU A 665 -10.65 -28.88 -29.85
C GLU A 665 -11.98 -29.48 -30.35
N CYS A 666 -12.41 -30.60 -29.76
CA CYS A 666 -13.69 -31.24 -30.02
C CYS A 666 -14.89 -30.55 -29.32
N GLY A 667 -14.71 -29.38 -28.70
CA GLY A 667 -15.75 -28.67 -27.96
C GLY A 667 -16.15 -29.29 -26.62
N LYS A 668 -15.49 -30.38 -26.19
CA LYS A 668 -15.75 -31.05 -24.91
C LYS A 668 -15.28 -30.17 -23.75
N GLY A 669 -16.18 -29.85 -22.83
CA GLY A 669 -15.89 -29.09 -21.62
C GLY A 669 -15.11 -29.92 -20.58
N ARG A 670 -14.07 -29.34 -20.00
CA ARG A 670 -13.36 -29.82 -18.80
C ARG A 670 -13.33 -28.69 -17.77
N TRP A 671 -13.05 -29.00 -16.50
CA TRP A 671 -12.93 -28.00 -15.44
C TRP A 671 -11.61 -28.12 -14.68
N GLU A 672 -11.09 -27.00 -14.20
CA GLU A 672 -9.88 -26.92 -13.39
C GLU A 672 -10.10 -25.97 -12.22
N VAL A 673 -9.66 -26.34 -11.01
CA VAL A 673 -9.70 -25.46 -9.84
C VAL A 673 -8.38 -24.72 -9.73
N ARG A 674 -8.41 -23.40 -9.82
CA ARG A 674 -7.24 -22.53 -9.61
C ARG A 674 -7.38 -21.77 -8.31
N ARG A 675 -6.28 -21.62 -7.57
CA ARG A 675 -6.22 -20.68 -6.45
C ARG A 675 -5.84 -19.28 -6.97
N LEU A 676 -6.73 -18.33 -6.81
CA LEU A 676 -6.41 -16.91 -6.90
C LEU A 676 -5.52 -16.55 -5.74
N ILE A 677 -4.25 -16.32 -6.03
CA ILE A 677 -3.41 -15.50 -5.18
C ILE A 677 -3.94 -14.09 -5.37
N TYR A 678 -4.82 -13.64 -4.47
CA TYR A 678 -5.20 -12.24 -4.40
C TYR A 678 -3.94 -11.43 -4.08
N LYS A 679 -3.23 -10.96 -5.10
CA LYS A 679 -2.45 -9.74 -4.93
C LYS A 679 -3.49 -8.68 -4.58
N SER A 680 -3.42 -8.18 -3.36
CA SER A 680 -4.28 -7.14 -2.80
C SER A 680 -4.75 -6.17 -3.88
N ARG A 681 -6.06 -6.07 -4.09
CA ARG A 681 -6.73 -5.08 -4.95
C ARG A 681 -6.36 -3.68 -4.47
N VAL A 682 -5.27 -3.13 -4.99
CA VAL A 682 -5.00 -1.70 -5.07
C VAL A 682 -4.22 -1.53 -6.38
N GLN A 683 -4.63 -0.55 -7.20
CA GLN A 683 -4.10 -0.19 -8.52
C GLN A 683 -4.76 -0.91 -9.72
N LEU A 684 -5.92 -0.37 -10.12
CA LEU A 684 -6.09 0.09 -11.49
C LEU A 684 -5.95 1.62 -11.46
#